data_AF-A0A939X2D7-F1
#
_entry.id   AF-A0A939X2D7-F1
#
_cell.length_a   1.000
_cell.length_b   1.000
_cell.length_c   1.000
_cell.angle_alpha   90.00
_cell.angle_beta   90.00
_cell.angle_gamma   90.00
#
_symmetry.space_group_name_H-M   'P 1'
#
loop_
_entity.id
_entity.type
_entity.pdbx_description
1 polymer ?
#
loop_
_entity_poly.entity_id
_entity_poly.type
_entity_poly.pdbx_seq_one_letter_code
_entity_poly.pdbx_strand_id
1 'polypeptide(L)'
;LTFTAEEDGSTFGIVNNAGNNPDLQYSLDGGKTWTALAGGDSVLLAHKGDKALLKGDNPQGFSKSFYQPTFKMTGKVAASGSVMSLICGTGLSAEILGNSCFVNLFKDCTSLTQAPELPATILTESCYDGMFSGCTSLTQAPELPATTLDYVCYANMFNGCTGLTQAPKLPATTLLEGCYWEMFSGCTSLSEINVSFEDWDYGMGTGLWVANVAPTGTFICPKALPLEYGDGRIPEGWTVKYIDDTVAAETNYLTFTAEEDGSTFGIVNNGKNNPDIQYSLDGGKTWTALAAGDTVTLSHKGDKALLRGDNPEGFSKEAYSKYSSFTMTGKIAASGSVMSLIDGMGKTLVVPAAACFCELFSGCTSLTQAPELPAMTLADYCYSSMFYGCTSLTEAPELPAMTLANSCYSSMFSGCTSLTQAPELPVMTLEGLCYESMFKGCTSLTQAPELPATTLVEGCYRSMFSGCTSLTEAPELPAMTLTECCYRSMFSGCTSLTQAPELPATKLDAACYRDMFSGCASLSEINVSFEDWDYGMGTGLWVANVAPTGTFICPKALALEYGEDRIPEGWTVKYVDEGSGVSSALADGVTVWTDDLTIFVRGAEGEVSLYDMTGRIVATSNSKDEERALCVPSKGVYVVRTSGGERSVLVR
;
A
#
# COMPACT_ATOMS: atom_id res chain seq x y z
N LEU A 1 -12.26 0.27 2.60
CA LEU A 1 -12.83 0.37 3.95
C LEU A 1 -13.31 -1.00 4.42
N THR A 2 -12.94 -1.38 5.64
CA THR A 2 -13.36 -2.63 6.28
C THR A 2 -13.82 -2.33 7.70
N PHE A 3 -14.99 -2.84 8.07
CA PHE A 3 -15.49 -2.84 9.45
C PHE A 3 -15.28 -4.21 10.09
N THR A 4 -14.68 -4.22 11.28
CA THR A 4 -14.42 -5.44 12.05
C THR A 4 -15.15 -5.36 13.38
N ALA A 5 -15.93 -6.39 13.71
CA ALA A 5 -16.59 -6.48 15.01
C ALA A 5 -15.57 -6.81 16.12
N GLU A 6 -15.53 -6.00 17.18
CA GLU A 6 -14.70 -6.26 18.36
C GLU A 6 -15.46 -6.99 19.47
N GLU A 7 -16.78 -7.12 19.30
CA GLU A 7 -17.68 -7.91 20.14
C GLU A 7 -18.83 -8.52 19.33
N ASP A 8 -19.38 -9.61 19.83
CA ASP A 8 -20.48 -10.35 19.21
C ASP A 8 -21.73 -9.48 19.06
N GLY A 9 -22.42 -9.62 17.93
CA GLY A 9 -23.68 -8.92 17.66
C GLY A 9 -23.54 -7.44 17.33
N SER A 10 -22.32 -6.96 17.03
CA SER A 10 -22.10 -5.60 16.54
C SER A 10 -22.81 -5.38 15.20
N THR A 11 -23.25 -4.16 14.94
CA THR A 11 -23.94 -3.83 13.68
C THR A 11 -23.39 -2.57 13.06
N PHE A 12 -23.52 -2.45 11.74
CA PHE A 12 -23.33 -1.19 11.02
C PHE A 12 -24.44 -1.00 9.99
N GLY A 13 -24.69 0.24 9.62
CA GLY A 13 -25.68 0.61 8.62
C GLY A 13 -25.49 2.04 8.18
N ILE A 14 -26.23 2.49 7.18
CA ILE A 14 -26.20 3.88 6.73
C ILE A 14 -27.59 4.50 6.84
N VAL A 15 -27.68 5.73 7.33
CA VAL A 15 -28.94 6.47 7.41
C VAL A 15 -28.94 7.56 6.36
N ASN A 16 -29.94 7.51 5.48
CA ASN A 16 -30.12 8.51 4.44
C ASN A 16 -31.16 9.53 4.90
N ASN A 17 -30.74 10.78 4.98
CA ASN A 17 -31.65 11.89 5.22
C ASN A 17 -32.14 12.40 3.84
N ALA A 18 -33.45 12.32 3.58
CA ALA A 18 -34.12 12.96 2.43
C ALA A 18 -33.76 12.50 0.99
N GLY A 19 -33.39 11.23 0.77
CA GLY A 19 -33.37 10.63 -0.57
C GLY A 19 -32.04 10.69 -1.33
N ASN A 20 -30.95 11.13 -0.69
CA ASN A 20 -29.59 10.94 -1.18
C ASN A 20 -29.11 9.54 -0.77
N ASN A 21 -29.27 8.55 -1.65
CA ASN A 21 -28.79 7.19 -1.43
C ASN A 21 -27.41 7.04 -2.07
N PRO A 22 -26.31 6.97 -1.28
CA PRO A 22 -25.01 6.70 -1.87
C PRO A 22 -24.98 5.28 -2.45
N ASP A 23 -24.24 5.08 -3.53
CA ASP A 23 -23.97 3.74 -4.02
C ASP A 23 -22.95 3.08 -3.09
N LEU A 24 -23.45 2.24 -2.19
CA LEU A 24 -22.63 1.48 -1.26
C LEU A 24 -22.97 0.02 -1.35
N GLN A 25 -21.93 -0.79 -1.26
CA GLN A 25 -22.02 -2.24 -1.22
C GLN A 25 -21.13 -2.76 -0.11
N TYR A 26 -21.56 -3.86 0.51
CA TYR A 26 -20.77 -4.57 1.50
C TYR A 26 -20.59 -6.05 1.13
N SER A 27 -19.52 -6.65 1.63
CA SER A 27 -19.21 -8.07 1.48
C SER A 27 -18.81 -8.67 2.82
N LEU A 28 -19.39 -9.82 3.16
CA LEU A 28 -19.08 -10.60 4.37
C LEU A 28 -18.22 -11.85 4.07
N ASP A 29 -17.91 -12.11 2.80
CA ASP A 29 -17.21 -13.32 2.34
C ASP A 29 -15.83 -13.02 1.74
N GLY A 30 -15.23 -11.90 2.15
CA GLY A 30 -13.90 -11.47 1.71
C GLY A 30 -13.89 -10.87 0.30
N GLY A 31 -15.00 -10.27 -0.14
CA GLY A 31 -15.10 -9.58 -1.43
C GLY A 31 -15.58 -10.45 -2.60
N LYS A 32 -15.97 -11.71 -2.35
CA LYS A 32 -16.45 -12.65 -3.39
C LYS A 32 -17.86 -12.30 -3.86
N THR A 33 -18.73 -11.90 -2.94
CA THR A 33 -20.08 -11.40 -3.24
C THR A 33 -20.31 -10.04 -2.58
N TRP A 34 -21.05 -9.17 -3.28
CA TRP A 34 -21.34 -7.81 -2.85
C TRP A 34 -22.85 -7.59 -2.78
N THR A 35 -23.31 -7.07 -1.65
CA THR A 35 -24.71 -6.76 -1.38
C THR A 35 -24.87 -5.25 -1.26
N ALA A 36 -25.87 -4.67 -1.91
CA ALA A 36 -26.17 -3.24 -1.78
C ALA A 36 -26.53 -2.89 -0.33
N LEU A 37 -26.01 -1.75 0.15
CA LEU A 37 -26.31 -1.19 1.46
C LEU A 37 -27.25 0.01 1.27
N ALA A 38 -28.55 -0.21 1.45
CA ALA A 38 -29.54 0.84 1.32
C ALA A 38 -29.68 1.67 2.62
N GLY A 39 -30.22 2.88 2.47
CA GLY A 39 -30.52 3.74 3.62
C GLY A 39 -31.53 3.11 4.56
N GLY A 40 -31.15 2.98 5.84
CA GLY A 40 -31.93 2.33 6.89
C GLY A 40 -31.59 0.85 7.08
N ASP A 41 -30.76 0.26 6.23
CA ASP A 41 -30.27 -1.10 6.43
C ASP A 41 -29.39 -1.18 7.67
N SER A 42 -29.44 -2.34 8.33
CA SER A 42 -28.56 -2.70 9.45
C SER A 42 -27.98 -4.08 9.17
N VAL A 43 -26.67 -4.13 8.99
CA VAL A 43 -25.89 -5.34 8.74
C VAL A 43 -25.35 -5.85 10.08
N LEU A 44 -25.60 -7.14 10.34
CA LEU A 44 -25.15 -7.83 11.55
C LEU A 44 -23.77 -8.46 11.34
N LEU A 45 -22.84 -8.16 12.23
CA LEU A 45 -21.59 -8.89 12.42
C LEU A 45 -21.79 -9.80 13.65
N ALA A 46 -22.06 -11.08 13.38
CA ALA A 46 -22.60 -11.99 14.40
C ALA A 46 -21.58 -12.31 15.49
N HIS A 47 -20.31 -12.42 15.12
CA HIS A 47 -19.22 -12.82 15.99
C HIS A 47 -18.08 -11.79 16.01
N LYS A 48 -17.39 -11.69 17.14
CA LYS A 48 -16.14 -10.96 17.25
C LYS A 48 -15.14 -11.46 16.20
N GLY A 49 -14.56 -10.53 15.45
CA GLY A 49 -13.63 -10.80 14.37
C GLY A 49 -14.30 -10.89 12.98
N ASP A 50 -15.64 -10.90 12.91
CA ASP A 50 -16.35 -10.79 11.64
C ASP A 50 -15.97 -9.49 10.94
N LYS A 51 -15.73 -9.58 9.63
CA LYS A 51 -15.33 -8.46 8.78
C LYS A 51 -16.38 -8.20 7.71
N ALA A 52 -16.70 -6.92 7.51
CA ALA A 52 -17.42 -6.44 6.35
C ALA A 52 -16.51 -5.53 5.53
N LEU A 53 -16.28 -5.88 4.27
CA LEU A 53 -15.62 -4.99 3.31
C LEU A 53 -16.68 -4.06 2.74
N LEU A 54 -16.35 -2.78 2.58
CA LEU A 54 -17.23 -1.75 2.02
C LEU A 54 -16.58 -1.07 0.81
N LYS A 55 -17.37 -0.92 -0.25
CA LYS A 55 -17.02 -0.15 -1.44
C LYS A 55 -18.20 0.68 -1.92
N GLY A 56 -17.92 1.67 -2.76
CA GLY A 56 -18.95 2.49 -3.39
C GLY A 56 -18.46 3.15 -4.67
N ASP A 57 -19.40 3.67 -5.45
CA ASP A 57 -19.15 4.48 -6.63
C ASP A 57 -19.82 5.85 -6.46
N ASN A 58 -19.16 6.72 -5.70
CA ASN A 58 -19.64 8.04 -5.34
C ASN A 58 -18.60 9.11 -5.76
N PRO A 59 -18.35 9.31 -7.07
CA PRO A 59 -17.24 10.13 -7.58
C PRO A 59 -17.36 11.63 -7.26
N GLN A 60 -18.53 12.07 -6.77
CA GLN A 60 -18.78 13.44 -6.31
C GLN A 60 -18.84 13.55 -4.79
N GLY A 61 -18.47 12.47 -4.08
CA GLY A 61 -18.66 12.34 -2.64
C GLY A 61 -20.11 12.12 -2.23
N PHE A 62 -20.32 12.22 -0.91
CA PHE A 62 -21.59 11.95 -0.24
C PHE A 62 -22.50 13.17 -0.11
N SER A 63 -22.02 14.37 -0.45
CA SER A 63 -22.75 15.62 -0.25
C SER A 63 -23.30 16.20 -1.55
N LYS A 64 -24.62 16.16 -1.72
CA LYS A 64 -25.36 16.99 -2.69
C LYS A 64 -26.29 18.02 -2.02
N SER A 65 -26.40 18.03 -0.69
CA SER A 65 -27.28 18.93 0.08
C SER A 65 -26.97 18.92 1.59
N PHE A 66 -27.68 19.74 2.37
CA PHE A 66 -27.68 19.76 3.86
C PHE A 66 -28.07 18.43 4.54
N TYR A 67 -28.44 17.39 3.79
CA TYR A 67 -28.89 16.10 4.28
C TYR A 67 -27.95 14.99 3.78
N GLN A 68 -26.81 14.81 4.45
CA GLN A 68 -25.79 13.85 4.09
C GLN A 68 -26.06 12.47 4.72
N PRO A 69 -25.66 11.38 4.05
CA PRO A 69 -25.75 10.05 4.61
C PRO A 69 -24.69 9.85 5.70
N THR A 70 -25.07 9.22 6.81
CA THR A 70 -24.15 8.95 7.93
C THR A 70 -24.20 7.49 8.31
N PHE A 71 -23.05 6.91 8.64
CA PHE A 71 -23.02 5.58 9.24
C PHE A 71 -23.69 5.60 10.61
N LYS A 72 -24.28 4.47 10.97
CA LYS A 72 -24.71 4.15 12.33
C LYS A 72 -24.17 2.80 12.71
N MET A 73 -23.67 2.71 13.93
CA MET A 73 -23.08 1.49 14.46
C MET A 73 -23.63 1.21 15.85
N THR A 74 -23.72 -0.08 16.19
CA THR A 74 -23.99 -0.54 17.56
C THR A 74 -22.97 -1.61 17.94
N GLY A 75 -22.73 -1.79 19.23
CA GLY A 75 -21.66 -2.66 19.75
C GLY A 75 -20.30 -1.96 19.73
N LYS A 76 -19.24 -2.68 19.33
CA LYS A 76 -17.88 -2.14 19.11
C LYS A 76 -17.38 -2.51 17.74
N VAL A 77 -17.06 -1.50 16.94
CA VAL A 77 -16.64 -1.66 15.55
C VAL A 77 -15.36 -0.89 15.30
N ALA A 78 -14.33 -1.59 14.84
CA ALA A 78 -13.10 -0.98 14.35
C ALA A 78 -13.17 -0.81 12.82
N ALA A 79 -12.83 0.38 12.32
CA ALA A 79 -12.70 0.64 10.90
C ALA A 79 -11.22 0.63 10.48
N SER A 80 -10.94 0.06 9.31
CA SER A 80 -9.59 -0.04 8.74
C SER A 80 -9.61 0.12 7.21
N GLY A 81 -8.43 0.38 6.64
CA GLY A 81 -8.27 0.70 5.22
C GLY A 81 -8.86 2.07 4.85
N SER A 82 -8.68 2.44 3.58
CA SER A 82 -9.00 3.78 3.09
C SER A 82 -10.50 4.02 2.88
N VAL A 83 -10.96 5.24 3.23
CA VAL A 83 -12.29 5.76 2.89
C VAL A 83 -12.47 6.03 1.40
N MET A 84 -11.38 6.10 0.63
CA MET A 84 -11.42 6.32 -0.82
C MET A 84 -12.11 5.17 -1.57
N SER A 85 -12.15 3.96 -0.99
CA SER A 85 -12.90 2.84 -1.55
C SER A 85 -14.40 3.11 -1.69
N LEU A 86 -14.91 4.16 -1.04
CA LEU A 86 -16.30 4.55 -1.10
C LEU A 86 -16.63 5.54 -2.22
N ILE A 87 -15.62 6.23 -2.78
CA ILE A 87 -15.79 7.23 -3.85
C ILE A 87 -15.60 6.60 -5.22
N CYS A 88 -14.59 5.74 -5.35
CA CYS A 88 -14.30 5.01 -6.58
C CYS A 88 -14.06 3.56 -6.18
N GLY A 89 -14.82 2.62 -6.75
CA GLY A 89 -14.81 1.20 -6.36
C GLY A 89 -13.45 0.50 -6.50
N THR A 90 -12.43 1.17 -7.07
CA THR A 90 -11.05 0.71 -7.19
C THR A 90 -10.07 1.33 -6.18
N GLY A 91 -10.45 2.37 -5.42
CA GLY A 91 -9.61 2.97 -4.36
C GLY A 91 -8.37 3.76 -4.86
N LEU A 92 -8.32 4.14 -6.13
CA LEU A 92 -7.08 4.55 -6.82
C LEU A 92 -6.78 6.08 -6.86
N SER A 93 -7.60 6.96 -6.27
CA SER A 93 -7.31 8.41 -6.28
C SER A 93 -7.05 8.96 -4.88
N ALA A 94 -5.83 9.48 -4.66
CA ALA A 94 -5.48 10.25 -3.46
C ALA A 94 -6.03 11.69 -3.49
N GLU A 95 -6.60 12.12 -4.61
CA GLU A 95 -7.19 13.43 -4.81
C GLU A 95 -8.71 13.36 -4.64
N ILE A 96 -9.25 14.20 -3.77
CA ILE A 96 -10.70 14.40 -3.64
C ILE A 96 -11.06 15.60 -4.49
N LEU A 97 -11.81 15.38 -5.57
CA LEU A 97 -12.15 16.43 -6.54
C LEU A 97 -13.49 17.14 -6.23
N GLY A 98 -14.24 16.66 -5.24
CA GLY A 98 -15.56 17.19 -4.88
C GLY A 98 -15.55 17.91 -3.53
N ASN A 99 -16.21 19.07 -3.44
CA ASN A 99 -16.41 19.76 -2.16
C ASN A 99 -17.32 18.94 -1.25
N SER A 100 -17.13 19.04 0.07
CA SER A 100 -17.95 18.38 1.09
C SER A 100 -18.02 16.85 0.98
N CYS A 101 -16.93 16.22 0.56
CA CYS A 101 -16.96 14.84 0.11
C CYS A 101 -17.41 13.81 1.17
N PHE A 102 -16.91 13.93 2.40
CA PHE A 102 -17.10 12.98 3.51
C PHE A 102 -17.71 13.61 4.76
N VAL A 103 -18.43 14.71 4.58
CA VAL A 103 -19.00 15.49 5.68
C VAL A 103 -19.92 14.61 6.54
N ASN A 104 -19.74 14.68 7.86
CA ASN A 104 -20.51 13.94 8.88
C ASN A 104 -20.55 12.41 8.71
N LEU A 105 -19.70 11.80 7.89
CA LEU A 105 -19.88 10.39 7.49
C LEU A 105 -19.94 9.41 8.67
N PHE A 106 -19.17 9.64 9.73
CA PHE A 106 -19.18 8.85 10.97
C PHE A 106 -19.74 9.63 12.17
N LYS A 107 -20.49 10.70 11.94
CA LYS A 107 -21.06 11.50 13.01
C LYS A 107 -21.93 10.66 13.95
N ASP A 108 -21.77 10.89 15.25
CA ASP A 108 -22.44 10.20 16.36
C ASP A 108 -22.23 8.68 16.37
N CYS A 109 -21.19 8.16 15.71
CA CYS A 109 -20.78 6.75 15.79
C CYS A 109 -20.09 6.45 17.12
N THR A 110 -20.84 6.49 18.21
CA THR A 110 -20.34 6.19 19.58
C THR A 110 -19.77 4.78 19.74
N SER A 111 -20.05 3.86 18.81
CA SER A 111 -19.52 2.50 18.75
C SER A 111 -18.22 2.35 17.97
N LEU A 112 -17.74 3.39 17.30
CA LEU A 112 -16.50 3.37 16.51
C LEU A 112 -15.29 3.47 17.45
N THR A 113 -14.46 2.43 17.48
CA THR A 113 -13.28 2.35 18.36
C THR A 113 -11.98 2.70 17.66
N GLN A 114 -11.92 2.49 16.34
CA GLN A 114 -10.81 2.83 15.46
C GLN A 114 -11.33 3.49 14.19
N ALA A 115 -10.73 4.62 13.80
CA ALA A 115 -11.07 5.34 12.58
C ALA A 115 -10.36 4.74 11.35
N PRO A 116 -10.97 4.84 10.15
CA PRO A 116 -10.33 4.42 8.90
C PRO A 116 -9.20 5.38 8.45
N GLU A 117 -8.42 4.96 7.47
CA GLU A 117 -7.37 5.78 6.87
C GLU A 117 -7.94 6.92 6.01
N LEU A 118 -7.36 8.11 6.14
CA LEU A 118 -7.70 9.32 5.39
C LEU A 118 -6.51 9.81 4.55
N PRO A 119 -6.22 9.18 3.39
CA PRO A 119 -4.95 9.38 2.69
C PRO A 119 -4.83 10.69 1.89
N ALA A 120 -5.86 11.55 1.90
CA ALA A 120 -5.88 12.76 1.08
C ALA A 120 -4.81 13.78 1.52
N THR A 121 -3.88 14.09 0.62
CA THR A 121 -2.81 15.10 0.86
C THR A 121 -3.21 16.50 0.40
N ILE A 122 -4.25 16.60 -0.44
CA ILE A 122 -4.88 17.83 -0.90
C ILE A 122 -6.37 17.71 -0.61
N LEU A 123 -6.92 18.71 0.07
CA LEU A 123 -8.34 18.76 0.43
C LEU A 123 -9.07 19.83 -0.38
N THR A 124 -10.34 19.58 -0.59
CA THR A 124 -11.33 20.54 -1.08
C THR A 124 -12.13 21.12 0.08
N GLU A 125 -12.86 22.19 -0.20
CA GLU A 125 -13.83 22.82 0.70
C GLU A 125 -14.65 21.80 1.50
N SER A 126 -14.66 21.94 2.83
CA SER A 126 -15.44 21.14 3.79
C SER A 126 -15.27 19.62 3.66
N CYS A 127 -14.19 19.12 3.08
CA CYS A 127 -14.08 17.71 2.71
C CYS A 127 -14.39 16.70 3.84
N TYR A 128 -13.87 16.95 5.05
CA TYR A 128 -14.02 16.10 6.22
C TYR A 128 -14.76 16.80 7.38
N ASP A 129 -15.55 17.83 7.09
CA ASP A 129 -16.28 18.57 8.12
C ASP A 129 -17.20 17.65 8.94
N GLY A 130 -17.06 17.67 10.26
CA GLY A 130 -17.86 16.89 11.20
C GLY A 130 -17.70 15.37 11.09
N MET A 131 -16.73 14.86 10.33
CA MET A 131 -16.65 13.45 9.95
C MET A 131 -16.76 12.47 11.13
N PHE A 132 -16.08 12.74 12.24
CA PHE A 132 -16.11 11.90 13.46
C PHE A 132 -16.76 12.61 14.66
N SER A 133 -17.49 13.69 14.45
CA SER A 133 -18.13 14.42 15.55
C SER A 133 -19.00 13.46 16.40
N GLY A 134 -18.87 13.50 17.73
CA GLY A 134 -19.62 12.65 18.65
C GLY A 134 -19.15 11.18 18.75
N CYS A 135 -18.02 10.80 18.15
CA CYS A 135 -17.46 9.46 18.28
C CYS A 135 -16.77 9.25 19.64
N THR A 136 -17.56 9.03 20.69
CA THR A 136 -17.06 8.99 22.08
C THR A 136 -16.18 7.79 22.42
N SER A 137 -16.23 6.69 21.67
CA SER A 137 -15.36 5.52 21.88
C SER A 137 -14.04 5.57 21.09
N LEU A 138 -13.85 6.57 20.23
CA LEU A 138 -12.64 6.72 19.45
C LEU A 138 -11.50 7.26 20.35
N THR A 139 -10.49 6.43 20.61
CA THR A 139 -9.38 6.80 21.52
C THR A 139 -8.15 7.36 20.81
N GLN A 140 -8.01 7.08 19.52
CA GLN A 140 -6.93 7.54 18.66
C GLN A 140 -7.52 8.14 17.38
N ALA A 141 -7.01 9.29 16.97
CA ALA A 141 -7.39 9.92 15.71
C ALA A 141 -6.63 9.26 14.54
N PRO A 142 -7.22 9.21 13.32
CA PRO A 142 -6.51 8.81 12.12
C PRO A 142 -5.45 9.86 11.73
N GLU A 143 -4.43 9.47 10.97
CA GLU A 143 -3.47 10.42 10.41
C GLU A 143 -4.14 11.40 9.44
N LEU A 144 -3.71 12.65 9.49
CA LEU A 144 -4.19 13.74 8.61
C LEU A 144 -3.00 14.27 7.78
N PRO A 145 -2.69 13.68 6.62
CA PRO A 145 -1.46 13.99 5.88
C PRO A 145 -1.52 15.31 5.10
N ALA A 146 -2.66 15.99 5.04
CA ALA A 146 -2.85 17.18 4.23
C ALA A 146 -2.00 18.37 4.72
N THR A 147 -1.04 18.79 3.88
CA THR A 147 -0.23 20.01 4.10
C THR A 147 -0.87 21.26 3.49
N THR A 148 -1.82 21.08 2.57
CA THR A 148 -2.57 22.16 1.92
C THR A 148 -4.04 22.02 2.30
N LEU A 149 -4.53 23.00 3.08
CA LEU A 149 -5.91 23.04 3.58
C LEU A 149 -6.79 23.92 2.69
N ASP A 150 -8.09 23.69 2.78
CA ASP A 150 -9.13 24.50 2.12
C ASP A 150 -10.17 24.99 3.17
N TYR A 151 -11.11 25.84 2.73
CA TYR A 151 -12.18 26.40 3.55
C TYR A 151 -12.90 25.29 4.32
N VAL A 152 -12.90 25.38 5.67
CA VAL A 152 -13.69 24.52 6.57
C VAL A 152 -13.39 23.01 6.41
N CYS A 153 -12.28 22.63 5.77
CA CYS A 153 -12.02 21.24 5.37
C CYS A 153 -11.97 20.20 6.51
N TYR A 154 -11.58 20.60 7.73
CA TYR A 154 -11.56 19.77 8.95
C TYR A 154 -12.39 20.36 10.09
N ALA A 155 -13.31 21.28 9.80
CA ALA A 155 -14.17 21.84 10.83
C ALA A 155 -14.95 20.72 11.54
N ASN A 156 -15.20 20.87 12.84
CA ASN A 156 -15.96 19.94 13.69
C ASN A 156 -15.48 18.47 13.67
N MET A 157 -14.34 18.15 13.06
CA MET A 157 -14.00 16.78 12.67
C MET A 157 -14.03 15.81 13.86
N PHE A 158 -13.55 16.23 15.03
CA PHE A 158 -13.56 15.45 16.27
C PHE A 158 -14.42 16.09 17.36
N ASN A 159 -15.31 17.03 17.05
CA ASN A 159 -16.13 17.73 18.03
C ASN A 159 -16.92 16.72 18.89
N GLY A 160 -16.73 16.75 20.21
CA GLY A 160 -17.39 15.87 21.17
C GLY A 160 -16.80 14.46 21.27
N CYS A 161 -15.62 14.18 20.70
CA CYS A 161 -14.93 12.89 20.86
C CYS A 161 -14.30 12.77 22.26
N THR A 162 -15.10 12.45 23.27
CA THR A 162 -14.68 12.44 24.67
C THR A 162 -13.66 11.34 25.02
N GLY A 163 -13.51 10.30 24.19
CA GLY A 163 -12.51 9.25 24.33
C GLY A 163 -11.13 9.60 23.78
N LEU A 164 -11.02 10.65 22.94
CA LEU A 164 -9.79 11.01 22.25
C LEU A 164 -8.77 11.61 23.24
N THR A 165 -7.61 10.99 23.34
CA THR A 165 -6.56 11.42 24.31
C THR A 165 -5.45 12.26 23.67
N GLN A 166 -5.21 12.06 22.37
CA GLN A 166 -4.20 12.75 21.58
C GLN A 166 -4.81 13.18 20.25
N ALA A 167 -4.55 14.41 19.84
CA ALA A 167 -4.92 14.90 18.52
C ALA A 167 -4.00 14.27 17.45
N PRO A 168 -4.45 14.14 16.20
CA PRO A 168 -3.55 13.78 15.11
C PRO A 168 -2.54 14.91 14.92
N LYS A 169 -1.35 14.59 14.40
CA LYS A 169 -0.39 15.62 13.98
C LYS A 169 -1.04 16.44 12.86
N LEU A 170 -0.96 17.77 12.98
CA LEU A 170 -1.50 18.70 12.00
C LEU A 170 -0.33 19.31 11.18
N PRO A 171 -0.05 18.79 9.97
CA PRO A 171 1.17 19.12 9.22
C PRO A 171 1.06 20.41 8.39
N ALA A 172 -0.12 21.01 8.27
CA ALA A 172 -0.32 22.25 7.54
C ALA A 172 0.50 23.40 8.16
N THR A 173 1.27 24.10 7.31
CA THR A 173 2.08 25.26 7.72
C THR A 173 1.31 26.57 7.62
N THR A 174 0.21 26.58 6.86
CA THR A 174 -0.67 27.73 6.64
C THR A 174 -2.11 27.32 6.90
N LEU A 175 -2.84 28.16 7.64
CA LEU A 175 -4.25 27.97 7.94
C LEU A 175 -5.12 28.73 6.92
N LEU A 176 -6.24 28.13 6.53
CA LEU A 176 -7.30 28.79 5.77
C LEU A 176 -8.53 29.06 6.66
N GLU A 177 -9.44 29.91 6.16
CA GLU A 177 -10.66 30.30 6.86
C GLU A 177 -11.46 29.07 7.32
N GLY A 178 -11.69 29.00 8.63
CA GLY A 178 -12.46 27.95 9.30
C GLY A 178 -11.92 26.53 9.20
N CYS A 179 -10.71 26.28 8.65
CA CYS A 179 -10.22 24.93 8.35
C CYS A 179 -10.20 23.97 9.57
N TYR A 180 -9.98 24.48 10.78
CA TYR A 180 -10.02 23.75 12.04
C TYR A 180 -11.11 24.24 13.01
N TRP A 181 -12.14 24.93 12.50
CA TRP A 181 -13.22 25.46 13.35
C TRP A 181 -13.85 24.37 14.21
N GLU A 182 -13.92 24.55 15.53
CA GLU A 182 -14.48 23.58 16.50
C GLU A 182 -13.94 22.14 16.41
N MET A 183 -12.77 21.94 15.77
CA MET A 183 -12.25 20.60 15.46
C MET A 183 -12.18 19.66 16.67
N PHE A 184 -11.73 20.16 17.84
CA PHE A 184 -11.60 19.39 19.08
C PHE A 184 -12.53 19.88 20.20
N SER A 185 -13.54 20.71 19.88
CA SER A 185 -14.47 21.23 20.88
C SER A 185 -15.16 20.09 21.63
N GLY A 186 -15.15 20.12 22.96
CA GLY A 186 -15.74 19.07 23.80
C GLY A 186 -14.95 17.76 23.89
N CYS A 187 -13.72 17.68 23.38
CA CYS A 187 -12.83 16.52 23.58
C CYS A 187 -12.25 16.53 25.01
N THR A 188 -13.05 16.10 25.99
CA THR A 188 -12.75 16.27 27.42
C THR A 188 -11.55 15.46 27.94
N SER A 189 -11.09 14.44 27.21
CA SER A 189 -9.91 13.64 27.55
C SER A 189 -8.64 14.04 26.78
N LEU A 190 -8.75 15.00 25.86
CA LEU A 190 -7.66 15.41 24.99
C LEU A 190 -6.57 16.09 25.81
N SER A 191 -5.35 15.55 25.73
CA SER A 191 -4.22 15.97 26.58
C SER A 191 -2.98 16.38 25.78
N GLU A 192 -2.99 16.21 24.46
CA GLU A 192 -1.90 16.62 23.59
C GLU A 192 -2.40 17.09 22.22
N ILE A 193 -1.85 18.22 21.74
CA ILE A 193 -2.08 18.77 20.41
C ILE A 193 -0.75 19.15 19.79
N ASN A 194 -0.50 18.73 18.54
CA ASN A 194 0.73 19.01 17.80
C ASN A 194 0.43 19.66 16.45
N VAL A 195 0.87 20.91 16.27
CA VAL A 195 0.62 21.73 15.07
C VAL A 195 1.90 22.17 14.39
N SER A 196 1.84 22.42 13.08
CA SER A 196 2.99 22.87 12.28
C SER A 196 2.86 24.29 11.70
N PHE A 197 1.72 24.97 11.90
CA PHE A 197 1.53 26.35 11.42
C PHE A 197 2.23 27.37 12.30
N GLU A 198 2.72 28.44 11.68
CA GLU A 198 3.54 29.47 12.33
C GLU A 198 2.78 30.75 12.67
N ASP A 199 1.52 30.88 12.23
CA ASP A 199 0.68 32.05 12.49
C ASP A 199 -0.78 31.63 12.73
N TRP A 200 -1.47 32.39 13.58
CA TRP A 200 -2.91 32.26 13.76
C TRP A 200 -3.61 33.00 12.62
N ASP A 201 -4.41 32.29 11.84
CA ASP A 201 -5.17 32.91 10.76
C ASP A 201 -6.08 34.05 11.29
N TYR A 202 -6.02 35.20 10.60
CA TYR A 202 -6.87 36.37 10.85
C TYR A 202 -8.34 36.11 10.45
N GLY A 203 -8.62 35.05 9.67
CA GLY A 203 -9.93 34.56 9.22
C GLY A 203 -10.58 33.49 10.11
N MET A 204 -10.19 33.36 11.39
CA MET A 204 -10.78 32.39 12.33
C MET A 204 -10.58 30.91 11.96
N GLY A 205 -9.46 30.55 11.32
CA GLY A 205 -9.08 29.15 11.02
C GLY A 205 -9.24 28.16 12.19
N THR A 206 -9.00 28.60 13.42
CA THR A 206 -9.09 27.79 14.65
C THR A 206 -10.20 28.24 15.61
N GLY A 207 -11.27 28.88 15.11
CA GLY A 207 -12.36 29.38 15.95
C GLY A 207 -12.98 28.29 16.84
N LEU A 208 -12.98 28.49 18.16
CA LEU A 208 -13.51 27.56 19.18
C LEU A 208 -12.98 26.12 19.10
N TRP A 209 -11.85 25.90 18.41
CA TRP A 209 -11.35 24.56 18.11
C TRP A 209 -10.96 23.73 19.34
N VAL A 210 -10.69 24.37 20.48
CA VAL A 210 -10.33 23.71 21.75
C VAL A 210 -11.28 24.08 22.88
N ALA A 211 -12.49 24.56 22.58
CA ALA A 211 -13.47 24.86 23.61
C ALA A 211 -13.80 23.59 24.42
N ASN A 212 -13.81 23.68 25.75
CA ASN A 212 -14.15 22.56 26.65
C ASN A 212 -13.28 21.29 26.52
N VAL A 213 -11.99 21.42 26.14
CA VAL A 213 -11.00 20.33 26.24
C VAL A 213 -10.54 20.11 27.68
N ALA A 214 -9.68 19.11 27.93
CA ALA A 214 -9.14 18.86 29.26
C ALA A 214 -8.43 20.12 29.84
N PRO A 215 -8.50 20.37 31.16
CA PRO A 215 -7.93 21.57 31.79
C PRO A 215 -6.39 21.61 31.79
N THR A 216 -5.74 20.47 31.50
CA THR A 216 -4.29 20.34 31.45
C THR A 216 -3.91 19.46 30.27
N GLY A 217 -2.83 19.82 29.58
CA GLY A 217 -2.29 19.07 28.46
C GLY A 217 -0.98 19.68 27.98
N THR A 218 -0.50 19.16 26.86
CA THR A 218 0.71 19.62 26.18
C THR A 218 0.35 20.16 24.80
N PHE A 219 0.73 21.40 24.51
CA PHE A 219 0.57 22.00 23.19
C PHE A 219 1.95 22.09 22.52
N ILE A 220 2.13 21.39 21.40
CA ILE A 220 3.38 21.32 20.64
C ILE A 220 3.26 22.18 19.38
N CYS A 221 4.11 23.21 19.22
CA CYS A 221 4.01 24.16 18.10
C CYS A 221 5.36 24.78 17.68
N PRO A 222 5.51 25.34 16.46
CA PRO A 222 6.73 26.05 16.08
C PRO A 222 7.04 27.22 17.03
N LYS A 223 8.32 27.59 17.18
CA LYS A 223 8.72 28.79 17.96
C LYS A 223 8.17 30.09 17.39
N ALA A 224 7.91 30.11 16.09
CA ALA A 224 7.35 31.26 15.39
C ALA A 224 5.89 31.55 15.77
N LEU A 225 5.14 30.55 16.24
CA LEU A 225 3.72 30.71 16.56
C LEU A 225 3.51 31.63 17.78
N PRO A 226 2.75 32.73 17.65
CA PRO A 226 2.44 33.59 18.79
C PRO A 226 1.71 32.84 19.90
N LEU A 227 2.13 33.01 21.15
CA LEU A 227 1.46 32.37 22.30
C LEU A 227 0.21 33.16 22.70
N GLU A 228 -0.91 32.79 22.09
CA GLU A 228 -2.23 33.28 22.44
C GLU A 228 -3.03 32.15 23.12
N TYR A 229 -3.85 32.50 24.11
CA TYR A 229 -4.62 31.53 24.89
C TYR A 229 -6.13 31.78 24.75
N GLY A 230 -6.90 30.71 24.88
CA GLY A 230 -8.36 30.72 24.83
C GLY A 230 -8.91 29.67 23.87
N ASP A 231 -10.23 29.57 23.80
CA ASP A 231 -10.94 28.51 23.06
C ASP A 231 -10.62 28.46 21.55
N GLY A 232 -10.17 29.56 20.98
CA GLY A 232 -9.76 29.66 19.57
C GLY A 232 -8.24 29.58 19.33
N ARG A 233 -7.46 29.31 20.38
CA ARG A 233 -5.99 29.38 20.40
C ARG A 233 -5.41 28.23 21.24
N ILE A 234 -4.39 28.47 22.05
CA ILE A 234 -3.86 27.48 22.99
C ILE A 234 -4.83 27.35 24.17
N PRO A 235 -5.22 26.14 24.60
CA PRO A 235 -6.10 25.99 25.76
C PRO A 235 -5.46 26.58 27.02
N GLU A 236 -6.26 27.25 27.85
CA GLU A 236 -5.78 27.78 29.13
C GLU A 236 -5.29 26.64 30.04
N GLY A 237 -4.15 26.83 30.72
CA GLY A 237 -3.58 25.85 31.65
C GLY A 237 -2.72 24.75 30.99
N TRP A 238 -2.59 24.74 29.66
CA TRP A 238 -1.73 23.79 28.95
C TRP A 238 -0.26 24.21 28.94
N THR A 239 0.62 23.21 28.98
CA THR A 239 2.07 23.41 28.86
C THR A 239 2.44 23.55 27.39
N VAL A 240 3.01 24.70 27.00
CA VAL A 240 3.54 24.89 25.65
C VAL A 240 4.94 24.30 25.56
N LYS A 241 5.16 23.61 24.46
CA LYS A 241 6.34 22.86 24.13
C LYS A 241 6.65 23.20 22.67
N TYR A 242 7.83 23.71 22.35
CA TYR A 242 8.10 24.12 20.97
C TYR A 242 8.50 22.93 20.12
N ILE A 243 8.16 22.85 18.83
CA ILE A 243 8.71 21.82 17.93
C ILE A 243 10.24 21.78 18.07
N ASP A 244 10.89 22.94 18.15
CA ASP A 244 12.34 23.07 18.34
C ASP A 244 12.86 22.70 19.75
N ASP A 245 12.02 22.76 20.79
CA ASP A 245 12.40 22.41 22.19
C ASP A 245 11.73 21.11 22.69
N THR A 246 10.87 20.50 21.88
CA THR A 246 10.32 19.14 22.01
C THR A 246 11.11 18.13 21.21
N VAL A 247 12.02 18.60 20.36
CA VAL A 247 13.27 17.89 20.13
C VAL A 247 14.20 18.10 21.34
N ALA A 248 13.85 17.50 22.48
CA ALA A 248 14.93 16.81 23.17
C ALA A 248 15.54 15.89 22.12
N ALA A 249 16.81 16.11 21.80
CA ALA A 249 17.50 15.47 20.70
C ALA A 249 17.47 13.94 20.83
N GLU A 250 16.43 13.28 20.33
CA GLU A 250 16.56 11.92 19.85
C GLU A 250 17.18 12.03 18.47
N THR A 251 18.50 12.19 18.48
CA THR A 251 19.33 11.86 17.33
C THR A 251 19.06 10.40 16.99
N ASN A 252 18.61 10.13 15.78
CA ASN A 252 18.32 8.78 15.33
C ASN A 252 19.57 8.19 14.66
N TYR A 253 20.64 8.05 15.44
CA TYR A 253 21.91 7.52 14.95
C TYR A 253 21.77 6.07 14.55
N LEU A 254 22.25 5.72 13.34
CA LEU A 254 22.63 4.36 13.05
C LEU A 254 23.52 3.85 14.19
N THR A 255 23.07 2.79 14.84
CA THR A 255 23.70 2.27 16.06
C THR A 255 23.97 0.80 15.90
N PHE A 256 25.22 0.38 16.09
CA PHE A 256 25.60 -1.02 16.17
C PHE A 256 25.69 -1.46 17.63
N THR A 257 24.97 -2.52 17.98
CA THR A 257 25.00 -3.12 19.31
C THR A 257 25.57 -4.53 19.23
N ALA A 258 26.61 -4.81 20.01
CA ALA A 258 27.18 -6.15 20.07
C ALA A 258 26.23 -7.12 20.80
N GLU A 259 25.93 -8.26 20.19
CA GLU A 259 25.11 -9.31 20.83
C GLU A 259 25.96 -10.43 21.46
N GLU A 260 27.27 -10.37 21.24
CA GLU A 260 28.31 -11.20 21.84
C GLU A 260 29.61 -10.41 22.05
N ASP A 261 30.48 -10.91 22.91
CA ASP A 261 31.76 -10.27 23.23
C ASP A 261 32.71 -10.31 22.03
N GLY A 262 33.41 -9.20 21.77
CA GLY A 262 34.44 -9.13 20.73
C GLY A 262 33.92 -8.97 19.30
N SER A 263 32.63 -8.66 19.10
CA SER A 263 32.10 -8.27 17.79
C SER A 263 32.86 -7.05 17.24
N THR A 264 33.08 -7.01 15.93
CA THR A 264 33.80 -5.91 15.28
C THR A 264 33.06 -5.37 14.09
N PHE A 265 33.25 -4.08 13.78
CA PHE A 265 32.82 -3.50 12.52
C PHE A 265 33.91 -2.60 11.92
N GLY A 266 33.84 -2.40 10.61
CA GLY A 266 34.71 -1.50 9.85
C GLY A 266 34.02 -1.03 8.57
N ILE A 267 34.72 -0.26 7.74
CA ILE A 267 34.20 0.19 6.44
C ILE A 267 35.20 -0.11 5.33
N VAL A 268 34.70 -0.46 4.15
CA VAL A 268 35.46 -0.60 2.91
C VAL A 268 34.87 0.30 1.83
N ASN A 269 35.74 0.80 0.96
CA ASN A 269 35.38 1.73 -0.10
C ASN A 269 35.69 1.13 -1.47
N ASN A 270 34.70 1.15 -2.36
CA ASN A 270 34.83 0.70 -3.74
C ASN A 270 34.80 1.90 -4.71
N GLY A 271 35.47 1.79 -5.86
CA GLY A 271 35.40 2.81 -6.91
C GLY A 271 35.92 4.20 -6.54
N LYS A 272 36.76 4.31 -5.49
CA LYS A 272 37.24 5.57 -4.88
C LYS A 272 36.14 6.40 -4.16
N ASN A 273 35.02 5.79 -3.77
CA ASN A 273 34.10 6.43 -2.83
C ASN A 273 34.83 6.70 -1.50
N ASN A 274 34.52 7.79 -0.81
CA ASN A 274 35.16 8.12 0.46
C ASN A 274 34.26 9.06 1.28
N PRO A 275 33.17 8.55 1.88
CA PRO A 275 32.24 9.36 2.64
C PRO A 275 32.87 9.86 3.95
N ASP A 276 32.35 10.95 4.48
CA ASP A 276 32.57 11.31 5.87
C ASP A 276 31.83 10.31 6.76
N ILE A 277 32.52 9.68 7.69
CA ILE A 277 31.89 8.81 8.66
C ILE A 277 32.67 8.84 9.96
N GLN A 278 31.93 8.95 11.05
CA GLN A 278 32.43 8.97 12.41
C GLN A 278 31.63 8.01 13.26
N TYR A 279 32.28 7.48 14.29
CA TYR A 279 31.64 6.67 15.31
C TYR A 279 31.91 7.20 16.72
N SER A 280 31.02 6.85 17.64
CA SER A 280 31.13 7.15 19.07
C SER A 280 30.83 5.93 19.92
N LEU A 281 31.70 5.66 20.90
CA LEU A 281 31.54 4.56 21.88
C LEU A 281 31.10 5.06 23.27
N ASP A 282 30.97 6.37 23.46
CA ASP A 282 30.68 7.00 24.76
C ASP A 282 29.30 7.68 24.81
N GLY A 283 28.40 7.26 23.92
CA GLY A 283 27.05 7.79 23.80
C GLY A 283 26.99 9.15 23.11
N GLY A 284 27.87 9.41 22.14
CA GLY A 284 27.87 10.61 21.31
C GLY A 284 28.62 11.80 21.90
N LYS A 285 29.38 11.62 22.99
CA LYS A 285 30.15 12.69 23.63
C LYS A 285 31.43 12.99 22.85
N THR A 286 32.08 11.96 22.33
CA THR A 286 33.25 12.08 21.45
C THR A 286 33.03 11.27 20.17
N TRP A 287 33.61 11.76 19.07
CA TRP A 287 33.45 11.18 17.75
C TRP A 287 34.81 10.97 17.10
N THR A 288 35.04 9.77 16.57
CA THR A 288 36.27 9.36 15.90
C THR A 288 35.96 9.05 14.45
N ALA A 289 36.77 9.55 13.52
CA ALA A 289 36.62 9.22 12.10
C ALA A 289 36.86 7.72 11.87
N LEU A 290 36.06 7.10 11.01
CA LEU A 290 36.23 5.71 10.58
C LEU A 290 36.81 5.68 9.17
N ALA A 291 38.10 5.41 9.03
CA ALA A 291 38.74 5.30 7.73
C ALA A 291 38.55 3.90 7.12
N ALA A 292 38.64 3.80 5.79
CA ALA A 292 38.57 2.52 5.11
C ALA A 292 39.70 1.58 5.56
N GLY A 293 39.34 0.35 5.94
CA GLY A 293 40.26 -0.63 6.51
C GLY A 293 40.44 -0.55 8.02
N ASP A 294 39.88 0.47 8.69
CA ASP A 294 39.82 0.49 10.15
C ASP A 294 38.90 -0.63 10.68
N THR A 295 39.21 -1.11 11.88
CA THR A 295 38.39 -2.09 12.59
C THR A 295 38.13 -1.59 14.00
N VAL A 296 36.85 -1.42 14.34
CA VAL A 296 36.38 -1.02 15.67
C VAL A 296 35.89 -2.28 16.39
N THR A 297 36.35 -2.47 17.63
CA THR A 297 35.97 -3.61 18.48
C THR A 297 34.96 -3.18 19.54
N LEU A 298 33.84 -3.89 19.60
CA LEU A 298 32.87 -3.85 20.69
C LEU A 298 33.23 -5.00 21.64
N SER A 299 33.89 -4.68 22.77
CA SER A 299 34.59 -5.66 23.59
C SER A 299 33.64 -6.57 24.36
N HIS A 300 32.47 -6.07 24.71
CA HIS A 300 31.48 -6.77 25.51
C HIS A 300 30.10 -6.75 24.84
N LYS A 301 29.34 -7.82 25.06
CA LYS A 301 27.92 -7.86 24.72
C LYS A 301 27.18 -6.66 25.33
N GLY A 302 26.42 -5.96 24.50
CA GLY A 302 25.69 -4.75 24.86
C GLY A 302 26.45 -3.46 24.60
N ASP A 303 27.74 -3.52 24.26
CA ASP A 303 28.49 -2.36 23.79
C ASP A 303 27.82 -1.77 22.54
N LYS A 304 27.79 -0.43 22.47
CA LYS A 304 27.15 0.31 21.38
C LYS A 304 28.16 1.22 20.69
N ALA A 305 28.06 1.29 19.36
CA ALA A 305 28.67 2.33 18.55
C ALA A 305 27.58 3.13 17.83
N LEU A 306 27.54 4.45 18.08
CA LEU A 306 26.71 5.37 17.30
C LEU A 306 27.50 5.80 16.07
N LEU A 307 26.86 5.87 14.90
CA LEU A 307 27.48 6.26 13.63
C LEU A 307 26.77 7.48 13.05
N ARG A 308 27.57 8.38 12.46
CA ARG A 308 27.08 9.57 11.77
C ARG A 308 28.04 9.99 10.65
N GLY A 309 27.57 10.86 9.76
CA GLY A 309 28.40 11.49 8.73
C GLY A 309 27.77 12.80 8.23
N ASP A 310 28.59 13.64 7.61
CA ASP A 310 28.17 14.85 6.90
C ASP A 310 28.33 14.64 5.39
N ASN A 311 27.33 14.01 4.77
CA ASN A 311 27.33 13.64 3.36
C ASN A 311 26.09 14.19 2.63
N PRO A 312 25.93 15.51 2.50
CA PRO A 312 24.75 16.14 1.90
C PRO A 312 24.56 15.81 0.40
N GLU A 313 25.59 15.27 -0.24
CA GLU A 313 25.55 14.82 -1.65
C GLU A 313 25.34 13.30 -1.78
N GLY A 314 25.14 12.58 -0.68
CA GLY A 314 25.00 11.12 -0.64
C GLY A 314 26.21 10.42 -0.03
N PHE A 315 25.95 9.32 0.69
CA PHE A 315 26.99 8.50 1.33
C PHE A 315 27.82 7.74 0.28
N SER A 316 27.16 7.19 -0.72
CA SER A 316 27.77 6.75 -1.97
C SER A 316 27.48 7.79 -3.05
N LYS A 317 28.53 8.32 -3.71
CA LYS A 317 28.42 9.42 -4.67
C LYS A 317 28.55 8.97 -6.14
N GLU A 318 27.93 9.73 -7.04
CA GLU A 318 28.12 9.76 -8.50
C GLU A 318 27.62 8.56 -9.32
N ALA A 319 27.88 7.31 -8.93
CA ALA A 319 27.55 6.13 -9.75
C ALA A 319 27.42 4.83 -8.95
N TYR A 320 26.59 3.89 -9.42
CA TYR A 320 26.40 2.55 -8.82
C TYR A 320 27.71 1.75 -8.60
N SER A 321 28.76 2.01 -9.39
CA SER A 321 30.08 1.36 -9.22
C SER A 321 30.95 1.94 -8.09
N LYS A 322 30.51 3.01 -7.43
CA LYS A 322 31.26 3.73 -6.38
C LYS A 322 30.44 3.75 -5.09
N TYR A 323 30.74 2.84 -4.18
CA TYR A 323 29.99 2.68 -2.93
C TYR A 323 30.92 2.40 -1.76
N SER A 324 30.38 2.52 -0.55
CA SER A 324 31.04 2.12 0.69
C SER A 324 30.17 1.14 1.46
N SER A 325 30.79 0.08 1.98
CA SER A 325 30.10 -1.00 2.67
C SER A 325 30.69 -1.22 4.05
N PHE A 326 29.85 -1.52 5.03
CA PHE A 326 30.31 -2.00 6.32
C PHE A 326 30.86 -3.43 6.21
N THR A 327 31.82 -3.74 7.06
CA THR A 327 32.30 -5.10 7.31
C THR A 327 32.06 -5.43 8.76
N MET A 328 31.65 -6.66 9.08
CA MET A 328 31.29 -7.06 10.43
C MET A 328 31.80 -8.47 10.76
N THR A 329 32.18 -8.70 12.01
CA THR A 329 32.43 -10.04 12.56
C THR A 329 31.74 -10.19 13.93
N GLY A 330 31.45 -11.42 14.32
CA GLY A 330 30.68 -11.74 15.53
C GLY A 330 29.17 -11.69 15.31
N LYS A 331 28.43 -11.04 16.23
CA LYS A 331 27.00 -10.74 16.10
C LYS A 331 26.70 -9.30 16.45
N ILE A 332 26.03 -8.60 15.54
CA ILE A 332 25.74 -7.17 15.65
C ILE A 332 24.29 -6.93 15.24
N ALA A 333 23.52 -6.30 16.14
CA ALA A 333 22.22 -5.74 15.82
C ALA A 333 22.40 -4.27 15.42
N ALA A 334 21.85 -3.85 14.28
CA ALA A 334 21.76 -2.45 13.90
C ALA A 334 20.38 -1.88 14.27
N SER A 335 20.36 -0.65 14.75
CA SER A 335 19.15 0.10 15.06
C SER A 335 19.31 1.57 14.68
N GLY A 336 18.23 2.33 14.79
CA GLY A 336 18.19 3.73 14.37
C GLY A 336 18.36 3.90 12.86
N SER A 337 18.56 5.12 12.40
CA SER A 337 18.41 5.46 10.97
C SER A 337 19.74 5.58 10.22
N VAL A 338 19.80 4.99 9.02
CA VAL A 338 20.92 5.20 8.08
C VAL A 338 21.06 6.65 7.64
N MET A 339 20.03 7.47 7.82
CA MET A 339 20.04 8.89 7.47
C MET A 339 21.02 9.69 8.33
N SER A 340 21.45 9.17 9.48
CA SER A 340 22.49 9.82 10.29
C SER A 340 23.84 9.88 9.58
N LEU A 341 24.05 9.03 8.58
CA LEU A 341 25.22 9.07 7.71
C LEU A 341 25.16 10.24 6.70
N ILE A 342 24.02 10.88 6.52
CA ILE A 342 23.81 12.00 5.58
C ILE A 342 23.87 13.34 6.31
N ASP A 343 23.03 13.50 7.33
CA ASP A 343 22.81 14.80 8.01
C ASP A 343 23.44 14.88 9.41
N GLY A 344 24.17 13.84 9.82
CA GLY A 344 24.82 13.75 11.11
C GLY A 344 23.85 13.62 12.30
N MET A 345 22.54 13.45 12.08
CA MET A 345 21.51 13.45 13.13
C MET A 345 20.43 12.36 12.96
N GLY A 346 20.25 11.80 11.76
CA GLY A 346 19.23 10.80 11.45
C GLY A 346 17.83 11.36 11.22
N LYS A 347 17.71 12.63 10.82
CA LYS A 347 16.42 13.33 10.76
C LYS A 347 15.91 13.54 9.35
N THR A 348 16.80 13.67 8.37
CA THR A 348 16.40 13.81 6.97
C THR A 348 15.67 12.55 6.51
N LEU A 349 14.61 12.74 5.73
CA LEU A 349 13.93 11.68 4.97
C LEU A 349 14.27 11.75 3.48
N VAL A 350 15.10 12.73 3.10
CA VAL A 350 15.45 13.01 1.70
C VAL A 350 16.74 12.28 1.36
N VAL A 351 16.65 11.39 0.37
CA VAL A 351 17.81 10.77 -0.27
C VAL A 351 18.40 11.76 -1.28
N PRO A 352 19.65 12.22 -1.11
CA PRO A 352 20.20 13.30 -1.92
C PRO A 352 20.71 12.87 -3.31
N ALA A 353 20.96 11.58 -3.53
CA ALA A 353 21.57 11.09 -4.77
C ALA A 353 21.19 9.64 -5.11
N ALA A 354 21.37 9.27 -6.38
CA ALA A 354 21.28 7.88 -6.82
C ALA A 354 22.34 7.01 -6.12
N ALA A 355 22.01 5.74 -5.90
CA ALA A 355 22.85 4.73 -5.27
C ALA A 355 23.32 5.10 -3.84
N CYS A 356 22.68 6.07 -3.18
CA CYS A 356 23.15 6.69 -1.94
C CYS A 356 23.56 5.69 -0.84
N PHE A 357 22.83 4.58 -0.70
CA PHE A 357 23.10 3.54 0.30
C PHE A 357 23.23 2.15 -0.33
N CYS A 358 23.58 2.07 -1.62
CA CYS A 358 23.75 0.77 -2.27
C CYS A 358 24.87 -0.03 -1.61
N GLU A 359 24.68 -1.34 -1.51
CA GLU A 359 25.65 -2.30 -0.93
C GLU A 359 26.07 -1.99 0.53
N LEU A 360 25.37 -1.11 1.28
CA LEU A 360 25.84 -0.59 2.58
C LEU A 360 26.14 -1.69 3.61
N PHE A 361 25.34 -2.75 3.66
CA PHE A 361 25.52 -3.92 4.52
C PHE A 361 25.77 -5.20 3.71
N SER A 362 26.15 -5.09 2.45
CA SER A 362 26.43 -6.25 1.60
C SER A 362 27.52 -7.13 2.20
N GLY A 363 27.23 -8.43 2.31
CA GLY A 363 28.09 -9.45 2.90
C GLY A 363 28.21 -9.39 4.42
N CYS A 364 27.40 -8.59 5.12
CA CYS A 364 27.41 -8.53 6.59
C CYS A 364 26.73 -9.77 7.20
N THR A 365 27.38 -10.93 7.11
CA THR A 365 26.87 -12.21 7.65
C THR A 365 26.67 -12.20 9.17
N SER A 366 27.23 -11.21 9.87
CA SER A 366 27.12 -10.98 11.32
C SER A 366 25.97 -10.06 11.72
N LEU A 367 25.26 -9.44 10.76
CA LEU A 367 24.14 -8.54 11.02
C LEU A 367 22.88 -9.35 11.36
N THR A 368 22.34 -9.15 12.55
CA THR A 368 21.16 -9.88 13.06
C THR A 368 19.87 -9.06 12.99
N GLN A 369 19.97 -7.73 13.04
CA GLN A 369 18.86 -6.79 12.90
C GLN A 369 19.27 -5.65 11.97
N ALA A 370 18.35 -5.23 11.10
CA ALA A 370 18.55 -4.12 10.17
C ALA A 370 18.19 -2.77 10.82
N PRO A 371 18.85 -1.67 10.42
CA PRO A 371 18.45 -0.33 10.83
C PRO A 371 17.17 0.15 10.13
N GLU A 372 16.64 1.28 10.60
CA GLU A 372 15.50 1.97 9.98
C GLU A 372 15.90 2.59 8.62
N LEU A 373 14.98 2.49 7.65
CA LEU A 373 15.11 3.04 6.31
C LEU A 373 13.95 4.01 6.01
N PRO A 374 13.92 5.21 6.64
CA PRO A 374 12.69 6.01 6.76
C PRO A 374 12.33 6.84 5.51
N ALA A 375 13.11 6.78 4.43
CA ALA A 375 12.85 7.60 3.25
C ALA A 375 11.55 7.21 2.54
N MET A 376 10.72 8.21 2.23
CA MET A 376 9.45 8.04 1.52
C MET A 376 9.61 8.06 -0.01
N THR A 377 10.74 8.59 -0.50
CA THR A 377 11.07 8.70 -1.92
C THR A 377 12.51 8.24 -2.14
N LEU A 378 12.72 7.33 -3.09
CA LEU A 378 14.04 6.78 -3.40
C LEU A 378 14.50 7.15 -4.80
N ALA A 379 15.77 7.53 -4.89
CA ALA A 379 16.48 7.73 -6.16
C ALA A 379 16.98 6.40 -6.74
N ASP A 380 17.40 6.41 -8.02
CA ASP A 380 17.83 5.21 -8.73
C ASP A 380 18.88 4.42 -7.91
N TYR A 381 18.72 3.10 -7.82
CA TYR A 381 19.63 2.18 -7.11
C TYR A 381 19.84 2.46 -5.60
N CYS A 382 19.05 3.33 -4.96
CA CYS A 382 19.33 3.83 -3.60
C CYS A 382 19.67 2.74 -2.56
N TYR A 383 18.90 1.65 -2.50
CA TYR A 383 19.10 0.53 -1.57
C TYR A 383 19.44 -0.78 -2.31
N SER A 384 19.93 -0.69 -3.54
CA SER A 384 20.30 -1.87 -4.30
C SER A 384 21.39 -2.66 -3.59
N SER A 385 21.19 -3.98 -3.46
CA SER A 385 22.05 -4.93 -2.76
C SER A 385 22.35 -4.57 -1.29
N MET A 386 21.57 -3.70 -0.65
CA MET A 386 21.91 -3.14 0.66
C MET A 386 22.19 -4.20 1.73
N PHE A 387 21.42 -5.30 1.77
CA PHE A 387 21.61 -6.43 2.69
C PHE A 387 21.97 -7.73 1.96
N TYR A 388 22.55 -7.65 0.76
CA TYR A 388 22.95 -8.82 -0.01
C TYR A 388 23.82 -9.75 0.84
N GLY A 389 23.45 -11.04 0.96
CA GLY A 389 24.23 -12.04 1.70
C GLY A 389 24.28 -11.85 3.21
N CYS A 390 23.36 -11.08 3.82
CA CYS A 390 23.22 -10.98 5.27
C CYS A 390 22.59 -12.26 5.86
N THR A 391 23.37 -13.33 5.93
CA THR A 391 22.87 -14.68 6.27
C THR A 391 22.32 -14.82 7.69
N SER A 392 22.58 -13.88 8.61
CA SER A 392 22.06 -13.89 9.99
C SER A 392 20.86 -12.98 10.21
N LEU A 393 20.44 -12.21 9.21
CA LEU A 393 19.28 -11.32 9.31
C LEU A 393 17.99 -12.15 9.28
N THR A 394 17.19 -12.06 10.33
CA THR A 394 15.95 -12.86 10.49
C THR A 394 14.69 -12.11 10.09
N GLU A 395 14.72 -10.78 10.20
CA GLU A 395 13.59 -9.88 9.91
C GLU A 395 14.08 -8.75 8.99
N ALA A 396 13.26 -8.40 8.00
CA ALA A 396 13.52 -7.27 7.13
C ALA A 396 13.10 -5.96 7.83
N PRO A 397 13.77 -4.82 7.57
CA PRO A 397 13.29 -3.52 8.01
C PRO A 397 12.01 -3.13 7.26
N GLU A 398 11.24 -2.21 7.85
CA GLU A 398 10.13 -1.55 7.15
C GLU A 398 10.63 -0.78 5.92
N LEU A 399 9.84 -0.82 4.84
CA LEU A 399 10.13 -0.14 3.57
C LEU A 399 9.01 0.87 3.22
N PRO A 400 8.97 2.03 3.89
CA PRO A 400 7.85 2.97 3.81
C PRO A 400 7.78 3.77 2.49
N ALA A 401 8.78 3.62 1.60
CA ALA A 401 8.87 4.41 0.38
C ALA A 401 7.68 4.20 -0.56
N MET A 402 6.98 5.28 -0.88
CA MET A 402 5.82 5.30 -1.78
C MET A 402 6.21 5.69 -3.22
N THR A 403 7.40 6.25 -3.41
CA THR A 403 7.93 6.61 -4.74
C THR A 403 9.29 5.96 -4.96
N LEU A 404 9.37 5.06 -5.94
CA LEU A 404 10.57 4.30 -6.28
C LEU A 404 11.05 4.64 -7.69
N ALA A 405 12.34 4.94 -7.82
CA ALA A 405 13.04 5.05 -9.09
C ALA A 405 13.63 3.69 -9.52
N ASN A 406 14.39 3.64 -10.62
CA ASN A 406 14.86 2.37 -11.19
C ASN A 406 15.75 1.60 -10.21
N SER A 407 15.54 0.29 -10.13
CA SER A 407 16.39 -0.64 -9.36
C SER A 407 16.57 -0.29 -7.87
N CYS A 408 15.69 0.52 -7.26
CA CYS A 408 15.88 1.00 -5.89
C CYS A 408 16.11 -0.12 -4.86
N TYR A 409 15.43 -1.25 -5.01
CA TYR A 409 15.51 -2.41 -4.11
C TYR A 409 16.09 -3.67 -4.79
N SER A 410 16.71 -3.52 -5.96
CA SER A 410 17.28 -4.65 -6.69
C SER A 410 18.29 -5.40 -5.80
N SER A 411 18.09 -6.71 -5.67
CA SER A 411 18.90 -7.65 -4.88
C SER A 411 19.02 -7.32 -3.39
N MET A 412 18.16 -6.46 -2.83
CA MET A 412 18.31 -5.92 -1.48
C MET A 412 18.52 -6.98 -0.40
N PHE A 413 17.76 -8.09 -0.42
CA PHE A 413 17.86 -9.20 0.54
C PHE A 413 18.34 -10.51 -0.10
N SER A 414 18.93 -10.45 -1.30
CA SER A 414 19.39 -11.64 -2.01
C SER A 414 20.45 -12.37 -1.19
N GLY A 415 20.26 -13.67 -0.93
CA GLY A 415 21.14 -14.50 -0.11
C GLY A 415 20.95 -14.35 1.41
N CYS A 416 19.91 -13.65 1.88
CA CYS A 416 19.54 -13.61 3.30
C CYS A 416 18.91 -14.94 3.74
N THR A 417 19.73 -15.97 3.93
CA THR A 417 19.25 -17.35 4.14
C THR A 417 18.46 -17.57 5.43
N SER A 418 18.54 -16.67 6.41
CA SER A 418 17.79 -16.75 7.68
C SER A 418 16.52 -15.88 7.72
N LEU A 419 16.25 -15.10 6.68
CA LEU A 419 15.09 -14.23 6.61
C LEU A 419 13.82 -15.07 6.50
N THR A 420 12.92 -14.97 7.48
CA THR A 420 11.69 -15.78 7.52
C THR A 420 10.45 -15.05 7.04
N GLN A 421 10.45 -13.72 7.08
CA GLN A 421 9.33 -12.87 6.66
C GLN A 421 9.83 -11.77 5.73
N ALA A 422 9.07 -11.51 4.67
CA ALA A 422 9.29 -10.38 3.79
C ALA A 422 8.66 -9.10 4.38
N PRO A 423 9.21 -7.91 4.09
CA PRO A 423 8.58 -6.64 4.42
C PRO A 423 7.35 -6.39 3.53
N GLU A 424 6.47 -5.49 3.96
CA GLU A 424 5.38 -4.97 3.11
C GLU A 424 5.95 -4.17 1.93
N LEU A 425 5.33 -4.31 0.75
CA LEU A 425 5.70 -3.63 -0.48
C LEU A 425 4.51 -2.80 -1.00
N PRO A 426 4.27 -1.59 -0.45
CA PRO A 426 3.00 -0.86 -0.63
C PRO A 426 2.82 -0.23 -2.03
N VAL A 427 3.83 -0.30 -2.89
CA VAL A 427 3.90 0.48 -4.13
C VAL A 427 3.11 -0.17 -5.26
N MET A 428 2.16 0.58 -5.83
CA MET A 428 1.33 0.13 -6.96
C MET A 428 1.96 0.40 -8.34
N THR A 429 2.86 1.39 -8.44
CA THR A 429 3.50 1.80 -9.69
C THR A 429 5.01 1.62 -9.57
N LEU A 430 5.57 0.70 -10.36
CA LEU A 430 6.98 0.36 -10.31
C LEU A 430 7.73 0.88 -11.52
N GLU A 431 8.95 1.35 -11.27
CA GLU A 431 9.97 1.61 -12.28
C GLU A 431 10.79 0.35 -12.59
N GLY A 432 11.62 0.41 -13.64
CA GLY A 432 12.39 -0.72 -14.16
C GLY A 432 13.25 -1.40 -13.09
N LEU A 433 13.21 -2.73 -13.07
CA LEU A 433 14.06 -3.59 -12.23
C LEU A 433 13.96 -3.32 -10.71
N CYS A 434 12.92 -2.61 -10.23
CA CYS A 434 12.81 -2.16 -8.84
C CYS A 434 13.01 -3.27 -7.80
N TYR A 435 12.43 -4.44 -8.02
CA TYR A 435 12.49 -5.59 -7.10
C TYR A 435 13.22 -6.80 -7.71
N GLU A 436 14.05 -6.57 -8.73
CA GLU A 436 14.84 -7.64 -9.36
C GLU A 436 15.64 -8.39 -8.29
N SER A 437 15.50 -9.72 -8.24
CA SER A 437 16.22 -10.62 -7.33
C SER A 437 16.13 -10.26 -5.84
N MET A 438 15.13 -9.45 -5.41
CA MET A 438 15.08 -8.89 -4.07
C MET A 438 15.21 -9.94 -2.95
N PHE A 439 14.59 -11.11 -3.10
CA PHE A 439 14.63 -12.23 -2.14
C PHE A 439 15.32 -13.48 -2.70
N LYS A 440 16.12 -13.34 -3.77
CA LYS A 440 16.78 -14.49 -4.41
C LYS A 440 17.63 -15.26 -3.39
N GLY A 441 17.41 -16.55 -3.24
CA GLY A 441 18.16 -17.41 -2.32
C GLY A 441 17.82 -17.22 -0.85
N CYS A 442 16.70 -16.57 -0.52
CA CYS A 442 16.17 -16.53 0.85
C CYS A 442 15.56 -17.89 1.20
N THR A 443 16.41 -18.86 1.51
CA THR A 443 16.03 -20.27 1.68
C THR A 443 15.08 -20.54 2.86
N SER A 444 14.97 -19.62 3.82
CA SER A 444 14.07 -19.72 4.99
C SER A 444 12.77 -18.92 4.85
N LEU A 445 12.58 -18.18 3.75
CA LEU A 445 11.37 -17.40 3.52
C LEU A 445 10.19 -18.33 3.24
N THR A 446 9.16 -18.29 4.08
CA THR A 446 7.98 -19.18 3.98
C THR A 446 6.78 -18.51 3.33
N GLN A 447 6.69 -17.19 3.39
CA GLN A 447 5.61 -16.39 2.82
C GLN A 447 6.18 -15.26 1.97
N ALA A 448 5.59 -15.05 0.80
CA ALA A 448 5.89 -13.92 -0.06
C ALA A 448 5.07 -12.69 0.40
N PRO A 449 5.54 -11.45 0.15
CA PRO A 449 4.76 -10.24 0.36
C PRO A 449 3.65 -10.11 -0.69
N GLU A 450 2.64 -9.28 -0.42
CA GLU A 450 1.67 -8.86 -1.43
C GLU A 450 2.36 -8.05 -2.55
N LEU A 451 1.93 -8.27 -3.80
CA LEU A 451 2.47 -7.63 -4.99
C LEU A 451 1.35 -6.90 -5.77
N PRO A 452 0.93 -5.70 -5.34
CA PRO A 452 -0.31 -5.07 -5.82
C PRO A 452 -0.25 -4.48 -7.24
N ALA A 453 0.94 -4.39 -7.86
CA ALA A 453 1.11 -3.75 -9.16
C ALA A 453 0.35 -4.50 -10.28
N THR A 454 -0.56 -3.78 -10.96
CA THR A 454 -1.39 -4.31 -12.07
C THR A 454 -0.77 -4.08 -13.46
N THR A 455 0.29 -3.27 -13.53
CA THR A 455 1.11 -3.03 -14.71
C THR A 455 2.57 -3.15 -14.32
N LEU A 456 3.35 -3.92 -15.09
CA LEU A 456 4.78 -4.08 -14.84
C LEU A 456 5.59 -3.56 -16.01
N VAL A 457 6.64 -2.83 -15.66
CA VAL A 457 7.69 -2.41 -16.58
C VAL A 457 8.87 -3.39 -16.51
N GLU A 458 9.92 -3.12 -17.29
CA GLU A 458 11.00 -4.06 -17.60
C GLU A 458 11.59 -4.72 -16.34
N GLY A 459 11.48 -6.05 -16.28
CA GLY A 459 12.15 -6.88 -15.28
C GLY A 459 11.83 -6.61 -13.81
N CYS A 460 10.75 -5.91 -13.46
CA CYS A 460 10.45 -5.51 -12.08
C CYS A 460 10.54 -6.64 -11.03
N TYR A 461 10.04 -7.83 -11.35
CA TYR A 461 10.03 -9.00 -10.46
C TYR A 461 10.95 -10.13 -10.94
N ARG A 462 11.89 -9.81 -11.84
CA ARG A 462 12.82 -10.78 -12.39
C ARG A 462 13.59 -11.46 -11.26
N SER A 463 13.55 -12.79 -11.20
CA SER A 463 14.26 -13.63 -10.22
C SER A 463 13.94 -13.33 -8.75
N MET A 464 12.85 -12.60 -8.45
CA MET A 464 12.57 -12.06 -7.12
C MET A 464 12.61 -13.11 -6.00
N PHE A 465 12.07 -14.31 -6.24
CA PHE A 465 12.04 -15.43 -5.29
C PHE A 465 12.89 -16.63 -5.75
N SER A 466 13.80 -16.45 -6.70
CA SER A 466 14.58 -17.57 -7.24
C SER A 466 15.40 -18.23 -6.11
N GLY A 467 15.25 -19.54 -5.93
CA GLY A 467 15.94 -20.31 -4.89
C GLY A 467 15.34 -20.17 -3.49
N CYS A 468 14.14 -19.61 -3.34
CA CYS A 468 13.40 -19.63 -2.07
C CYS A 468 12.84 -21.03 -1.80
N THR A 469 13.69 -21.94 -1.34
CA THR A 469 13.36 -23.36 -1.21
C THR A 469 12.28 -23.68 -0.18
N SER A 470 11.98 -22.77 0.76
CA SER A 470 10.94 -22.95 1.78
C SER A 470 9.61 -22.25 1.46
N LEU A 471 9.52 -21.54 0.33
CA LEU A 471 8.29 -20.86 -0.09
C LEU A 471 7.26 -21.89 -0.55
N THR A 472 6.15 -22.02 0.18
CA THR A 472 5.10 -23.02 -0.09
C THR A 472 3.96 -22.48 -0.96
N GLU A 473 3.71 -21.18 -0.87
CA GLU A 473 2.65 -20.47 -1.58
C GLU A 473 3.23 -19.28 -2.34
N ALA A 474 2.82 -19.09 -3.59
CA ALA A 474 3.19 -17.94 -4.39
C ALA A 474 2.27 -16.75 -4.07
N PRO A 475 2.76 -15.50 -4.20
CA PRO A 475 1.91 -14.31 -4.10
C PRO A 475 0.95 -14.20 -5.29
N GLU A 476 -0.15 -13.48 -5.12
CA GLU A 476 -1.01 -13.10 -6.24
C GLU A 476 -0.25 -12.21 -7.23
N LEU A 477 -0.46 -12.44 -8.53
CA LEU A 477 0.20 -11.72 -9.62
C LEU A 477 -0.86 -11.03 -10.52
N PRO A 478 -1.42 -9.89 -10.11
CA PRO A 478 -2.58 -9.28 -10.77
C PRO A 478 -2.27 -8.62 -12.12
N ALA A 479 -0.98 -8.52 -12.51
CA ALA A 479 -0.59 -7.79 -13.71
C ALA A 479 -1.08 -8.43 -15.01
N MET A 480 -1.90 -7.69 -15.77
CA MET A 480 -2.43 -8.14 -17.06
C MET A 480 -1.53 -7.76 -18.24
N THR A 481 -0.70 -6.73 -18.06
CA THR A 481 0.25 -6.24 -19.06
C THR A 481 1.66 -6.40 -18.52
N LEU A 482 2.48 -7.14 -19.26
CA LEU A 482 3.87 -7.46 -18.92
C LEU A 482 4.76 -6.97 -20.05
N THR A 483 5.79 -6.18 -19.75
CA THR A 483 6.87 -5.88 -20.69
C THR A 483 8.00 -6.91 -20.55
N GLU A 484 9.08 -6.76 -21.32
CA GLU A 484 10.21 -7.69 -21.34
C GLU A 484 10.68 -8.13 -19.93
N CYS A 485 10.87 -9.44 -19.79
CA CYS A 485 11.47 -10.11 -18.62
C CYS A 485 10.77 -9.91 -17.24
N CYS A 486 9.54 -9.40 -17.15
CA CYS A 486 8.91 -9.05 -15.86
C CYS A 486 8.96 -10.15 -14.78
N TYR A 487 8.70 -11.41 -15.14
CA TYR A 487 8.69 -12.56 -14.21
C TYR A 487 9.78 -13.60 -14.51
N ARG A 488 10.80 -13.21 -15.28
CA ARG A 488 11.86 -14.12 -15.69
C ARG A 488 12.54 -14.74 -14.46
N SER A 489 12.55 -16.07 -14.39
CA SER A 489 13.10 -16.87 -13.30
C SER A 489 12.51 -16.56 -11.91
N MET A 490 11.33 -15.91 -11.81
CA MET A 490 10.78 -15.40 -10.55
C MET A 490 10.76 -16.44 -9.43
N PHE A 491 10.35 -17.68 -9.72
CA PHE A 491 10.27 -18.79 -8.77
C PHE A 491 11.28 -19.90 -9.06
N SER A 492 12.29 -19.66 -9.92
CA SER A 492 13.22 -20.72 -10.31
C SER A 492 13.92 -21.31 -9.09
N GLY A 493 13.81 -22.63 -8.89
CA GLY A 493 14.37 -23.34 -7.76
C GLY A 493 13.55 -23.29 -6.47
N CYS A 494 12.30 -22.81 -6.50
CA CYS A 494 11.37 -22.89 -5.36
C CYS A 494 10.86 -24.32 -5.18
N THR A 495 11.68 -25.18 -4.57
CA THR A 495 11.42 -26.63 -4.49
C THR A 495 10.20 -27.03 -3.68
N SER A 496 9.71 -26.16 -2.79
CA SER A 496 8.51 -26.41 -1.95
C SER A 496 7.21 -25.84 -2.53
N LEU A 497 7.28 -25.10 -3.63
CA LEU A 497 6.10 -24.51 -4.27
C LEU A 497 5.30 -25.62 -4.98
N THR A 498 4.04 -25.79 -4.59
CA THR A 498 3.18 -26.87 -5.11
C THR A 498 2.21 -26.41 -6.19
N GLN A 499 1.81 -25.14 -6.16
CA GLN A 499 0.91 -24.49 -7.10
C GLN A 499 1.51 -23.18 -7.60
N ALA A 500 1.37 -22.92 -8.89
CA ALA A 500 1.71 -21.64 -9.47
C ALA A 500 0.64 -20.59 -9.08
N PRO A 501 1.00 -19.30 -9.03
CA PRO A 501 -0.01 -18.25 -8.93
C PRO A 501 -0.87 -18.21 -10.20
N GLU A 502 -2.03 -17.57 -10.14
CA GLU A 502 -2.79 -17.25 -11.36
C GLU A 502 -1.96 -16.34 -12.27
N LEU A 503 -1.96 -16.65 -13.57
CA LEU A 503 -1.22 -15.90 -14.60
C LEU A 503 -2.21 -15.25 -15.58
N PRO A 504 -2.74 -14.05 -15.26
CA PRO A 504 -3.85 -13.43 -16.00
C PRO A 504 -3.43 -12.77 -17.32
N ALA A 505 -2.14 -12.63 -17.60
CA ALA A 505 -1.66 -12.02 -18.84
C ALA A 505 -2.11 -12.84 -20.07
N THR A 506 -2.83 -12.18 -20.99
CA THR A 506 -3.33 -12.80 -22.22
C THR A 506 -2.33 -12.75 -23.37
N LYS A 507 -1.30 -11.91 -23.24
CA LYS A 507 -0.18 -11.76 -24.17
C LYS A 507 1.12 -11.69 -23.39
N LEU A 508 2.15 -12.35 -23.92
CA LEU A 508 3.48 -12.35 -23.35
C LEU A 508 4.41 -11.54 -24.26
N ASP A 509 5.17 -10.65 -23.65
CA ASP A 509 6.33 -10.00 -24.27
C ASP A 509 7.58 -10.90 -24.12
N ALA A 510 8.70 -10.44 -24.67
CA ALA A 510 9.95 -11.19 -24.71
C ALA A 510 10.38 -11.69 -23.32
N ALA A 511 10.58 -13.01 -23.23
CA ALA A 511 11.10 -13.72 -22.05
C ALA A 511 10.37 -13.46 -20.71
N CYS A 512 9.11 -13.00 -20.70
CA CYS A 512 8.38 -12.68 -19.47
C CYS A 512 8.29 -13.83 -18.46
N TYR A 513 8.05 -15.05 -18.93
CA TYR A 513 7.97 -16.26 -18.12
C TYR A 513 9.18 -17.17 -18.27
N ARG A 514 10.25 -16.72 -18.93
CA ARG A 514 11.43 -17.53 -19.15
C ARG A 514 12.00 -18.02 -17.82
N ASP A 515 12.27 -19.33 -17.72
CA ASP A 515 12.77 -20.02 -16.52
C ASP A 515 11.89 -19.85 -15.26
N MET A 516 10.66 -19.34 -15.35
CA MET A 516 9.87 -18.88 -14.19
C MET A 516 9.72 -19.93 -13.09
N PHE A 517 9.44 -21.19 -13.46
CA PHE A 517 9.28 -22.33 -12.55
C PHE A 517 10.37 -23.40 -12.72
N SER A 518 11.48 -23.05 -13.38
CA SER A 518 12.59 -23.99 -13.61
C SER A 518 13.15 -24.50 -12.28
N GLY A 519 13.12 -25.80 -12.05
CA GLY A 519 13.55 -26.45 -10.81
C GLY A 519 12.53 -26.46 -9.66
N CYS A 520 11.27 -26.04 -9.90
CA CYS A 520 10.18 -26.19 -8.93
C CYS A 520 9.70 -27.64 -8.85
N ALA A 521 10.50 -28.51 -8.24
CA ALA A 521 10.31 -29.96 -8.28
C ALA A 521 8.98 -30.48 -7.70
N SER A 522 8.31 -29.69 -6.84
CA SER A 522 7.01 -30.04 -6.25
C SER A 522 5.82 -29.40 -6.97
N LEU A 523 6.05 -28.55 -7.97
CA LEU A 523 4.99 -27.83 -8.67
C LEU A 523 4.17 -28.81 -9.51
N SER A 524 2.86 -28.84 -9.27
CA SER A 524 1.94 -29.81 -9.89
C SER A 524 0.67 -29.19 -10.45
N GLU A 525 0.51 -27.87 -10.36
CA GLU A 525 -0.61 -27.15 -10.97
C GLU A 525 -0.15 -25.81 -11.53
N ILE A 526 -0.52 -25.53 -12.78
CA ILE A 526 -0.26 -24.25 -13.47
C ILE A 526 -1.54 -23.81 -14.17
N ASN A 527 -1.94 -22.57 -13.98
CA ASN A 527 -3.09 -21.94 -14.62
C ASN A 527 -2.67 -20.69 -15.40
N VAL A 528 -2.93 -20.66 -16.70
CA VAL A 528 -2.54 -19.56 -17.62
C VAL A 528 -3.73 -19.01 -18.39
N SER A 529 -3.61 -17.75 -18.81
CA SER A 529 -4.63 -17.05 -19.62
C SER A 529 -4.17 -16.62 -21.01
N PHE A 530 -2.90 -16.85 -21.39
CA PHE A 530 -2.42 -16.55 -22.74
C PHE A 530 -2.88 -17.60 -23.76
N GLU A 531 -3.12 -17.14 -24.99
CA GLU A 531 -3.67 -17.97 -26.09
C GLU A 531 -2.61 -18.39 -27.11
N ASP A 532 -1.39 -17.87 -26.99
CA ASP A 532 -0.27 -18.18 -27.89
C ASP A 532 1.05 -18.27 -27.11
N TRP A 533 1.94 -19.15 -27.55
CA TRP A 533 3.22 -19.45 -26.91
C TRP A 533 4.33 -18.45 -27.21
N ASP A 534 4.18 -17.57 -28.21
CA ASP A 534 5.36 -16.84 -28.66
C ASP A 534 5.15 -15.43 -29.24
N TYR A 535 5.72 -14.46 -28.53
CA TYR A 535 6.56 -13.43 -29.11
C TYR A 535 7.90 -13.38 -28.36
N GLY A 536 8.98 -13.92 -28.95
CA GLY A 536 10.35 -13.76 -28.43
C GLY A 536 10.79 -14.68 -27.28
N MET A 537 10.44 -15.97 -27.30
CA MET A 537 10.79 -16.96 -26.27
C MET A 537 10.20 -16.66 -24.88
N GLY A 538 8.94 -16.20 -24.84
CA GLY A 538 8.23 -15.81 -23.62
C GLY A 538 8.27 -16.86 -22.50
N THR A 539 8.23 -18.16 -22.84
CA THR A 539 8.18 -19.30 -21.88
C THR A 539 9.40 -20.23 -21.95
N GLY A 540 10.55 -19.77 -22.46
CA GLY A 540 11.74 -20.62 -22.59
C GLY A 540 12.19 -21.23 -21.24
N LEU A 541 12.32 -22.56 -21.18
CA LEU A 541 12.69 -23.38 -20.02
C LEU A 541 11.85 -23.13 -18.75
N TRP A 542 10.66 -22.55 -18.90
CA TRP A 542 9.87 -22.09 -17.75
C TRP A 542 9.39 -23.22 -16.85
N VAL A 543 9.29 -24.45 -17.34
CA VAL A 543 8.87 -25.64 -16.58
C VAL A 543 9.93 -26.75 -16.59
N ALA A 544 11.19 -26.42 -16.85
CA ALA A 544 12.28 -27.39 -16.76
C ALA A 544 12.36 -27.96 -15.33
N ASN A 545 12.43 -29.28 -15.18
CA ASN A 545 12.55 -29.98 -13.88
C ASN A 545 11.42 -29.70 -12.87
N VAL A 546 10.17 -29.52 -13.33
CA VAL A 546 8.97 -29.54 -12.46
C VAL A 546 8.52 -30.97 -12.13
N ALA A 547 7.46 -31.15 -11.35
CA ALA A 547 6.94 -32.48 -11.03
C ALA A 547 6.59 -33.29 -12.30
N PRO A 548 6.79 -34.62 -12.32
CA PRO A 548 6.55 -35.45 -13.50
C PRO A 548 5.06 -35.58 -13.86
N THR A 549 4.15 -35.20 -12.96
CA THR A 549 2.70 -35.22 -13.18
C THR A 549 2.09 -33.98 -12.55
N GLY A 550 1.07 -33.43 -13.18
CA GLY A 550 0.35 -32.27 -12.71
C GLY A 550 -0.87 -31.94 -13.57
N THR A 551 -1.50 -30.81 -13.27
CA THR A 551 -2.61 -30.26 -14.04
C THR A 551 -2.19 -28.94 -14.68
N PHE A 552 -2.34 -28.83 -15.99
CA PHE A 552 -2.17 -27.59 -16.74
C PHE A 552 -3.55 -27.05 -17.14
N ILE A 553 -3.89 -25.84 -16.71
CA ILE A 553 -5.17 -25.19 -17.00
C ILE A 553 -4.91 -24.04 -17.98
N CYS A 554 -5.60 -24.04 -19.12
CA CYS A 554 -5.38 -23.03 -20.16
C CYS A 554 -6.63 -22.76 -21.02
N PRO A 555 -6.65 -21.68 -21.82
CA PRO A 555 -7.69 -21.45 -22.82
C PRO A 555 -7.72 -22.56 -23.89
N LYS A 556 -8.87 -22.78 -24.54
CA LYS A 556 -8.96 -23.76 -25.64
C LYS A 556 -8.18 -23.33 -26.87
N ALA A 557 -7.99 -22.02 -27.04
CA ALA A 557 -7.23 -21.44 -28.14
C ALA A 557 -5.73 -21.76 -28.06
N LEU A 558 -5.18 -22.05 -26.87
CA LEU A 558 -3.76 -22.32 -26.70
C LEU A 558 -3.38 -23.67 -27.34
N ALA A 559 -2.38 -23.65 -28.23
CA ALA A 559 -1.88 -24.86 -28.87
C ALA A 559 -1.28 -25.83 -27.83
N LEU A 560 -1.61 -27.12 -27.93
CA LEU A 560 -1.04 -28.13 -27.04
C LEU A 560 0.34 -28.57 -27.54
N GLU A 561 1.36 -27.89 -27.04
CA GLU A 561 2.76 -28.23 -27.23
C GLU A 561 3.35 -28.72 -25.91
N TYR A 562 4.21 -29.73 -25.97
CA TYR A 562 4.82 -30.32 -24.78
C TYR A 562 6.34 -30.14 -24.79
N GLY A 563 6.93 -30.03 -23.61
CA GLY A 563 8.36 -29.85 -23.40
C GLY A 563 8.65 -28.78 -22.35
N GLU A 564 9.94 -28.57 -22.06
CA GLU A 564 10.39 -27.65 -21.00
C GLU A 564 10.07 -26.18 -21.27
N ASP A 565 9.83 -25.82 -22.55
CA ASP A 565 9.42 -24.50 -23.00
C ASP A 565 7.88 -24.32 -23.07
N ARG A 566 7.11 -25.38 -22.78
CA ARG A 566 5.66 -25.49 -23.07
C ARG A 566 4.92 -26.18 -21.93
N ILE A 567 3.99 -27.09 -22.22
CA ILE A 567 3.33 -27.92 -21.21
C ILE A 567 4.30 -29.03 -20.77
N PRO A 568 4.49 -29.28 -19.46
CA PRO A 568 5.36 -30.37 -19.02
C PRO A 568 4.86 -31.72 -19.53
N GLU A 569 5.77 -32.60 -19.93
CA GLU A 569 5.41 -33.96 -20.35
C GLU A 569 4.74 -34.72 -19.19
N GLY A 570 3.68 -35.48 -19.49
CA GLY A 570 2.94 -36.26 -18.49
C GLY A 570 1.87 -35.50 -17.70
N TRP A 571 1.70 -34.19 -17.93
CA TRP A 571 0.66 -33.39 -17.29
C TRP A 571 -0.70 -33.53 -17.96
N THR A 572 -1.77 -33.47 -17.16
CA THR A 572 -3.15 -33.47 -17.64
C THR A 572 -3.57 -32.05 -17.98
N VAL A 573 -4.09 -31.84 -19.20
CA VAL A 573 -4.62 -30.53 -19.60
C VAL A 573 -6.11 -30.43 -19.26
N LYS A 574 -6.48 -29.32 -18.63
CA LYS A 574 -7.88 -28.88 -18.46
C LYS A 574 -8.05 -27.55 -19.17
N TYR A 575 -9.26 -27.31 -19.66
CA TYR A 575 -9.60 -26.04 -20.28
C TYR A 575 -10.39 -25.17 -19.32
N VAL A 576 -10.13 -23.87 -19.35
CA VAL A 576 -11.04 -22.89 -18.77
C VAL A 576 -12.35 -22.98 -19.59
N ASP A 577 -13.50 -23.20 -18.95
CA ASP A 577 -14.77 -23.42 -19.65
C ASP A 577 -15.20 -22.16 -20.43
N GLU A 578 -14.86 -22.12 -21.72
CA GLU A 578 -15.45 -21.20 -22.70
C GLU A 578 -16.93 -21.56 -22.92
N GLY A 579 -17.81 -20.91 -22.17
CA GLY A 579 -19.23 -20.62 -22.45
C GLY A 579 -20.09 -21.72 -23.09
N SER A 580 -21.01 -22.31 -22.31
CA SER A 580 -22.22 -22.89 -22.88
C SER A 580 -23.21 -21.78 -23.29
N GLY A 581 -23.30 -21.47 -24.60
CA GLY A 581 -24.38 -20.65 -25.15
C GLY A 581 -24.13 -20.19 -26.58
N VAL A 582 -24.78 -20.82 -27.54
CA VAL A 582 -24.76 -20.47 -28.98
C VAL A 582 -25.31 -19.04 -29.17
N SER A 583 -24.58 -18.13 -29.82
CA SER A 583 -25.07 -16.79 -30.21
C SER A 583 -25.28 -16.71 -31.72
N SER A 584 -26.42 -16.13 -32.14
CA SER A 584 -26.73 -15.81 -33.54
C SER A 584 -26.26 -14.38 -33.88
N ALA A 585 -26.27 -13.94 -35.14
CA ALA A 585 -25.95 -12.53 -35.46
C ALA A 585 -27.18 -11.62 -35.22
N LEU A 586 -26.95 -10.37 -34.79
CA LEU A 586 -28.00 -9.32 -34.70
C LEU A 586 -28.44 -8.86 -36.10
N ALA A 587 -29.63 -8.25 -36.20
CA ALA A 587 -30.15 -7.69 -37.46
C ALA A 587 -29.22 -6.61 -38.07
N ASP A 588 -29.19 -6.54 -39.40
CA ASP A 588 -28.40 -5.55 -40.17
C ASP A 588 -28.72 -4.12 -39.72
N GLY A 589 -27.70 -3.40 -39.26
CA GLY A 589 -27.81 -2.01 -38.76
C GLY A 589 -27.73 -1.85 -37.24
N VAL A 590 -27.80 -2.94 -36.46
CA VAL A 590 -27.61 -2.88 -35.00
C VAL A 590 -26.12 -2.94 -34.65
N THR A 591 -25.64 -1.95 -33.90
CA THR A 591 -24.23 -1.86 -33.46
C THR A 591 -24.13 -2.03 -31.96
N VAL A 592 -23.13 -2.77 -31.48
CA VAL A 592 -22.90 -3.02 -30.05
C VAL A 592 -21.42 -2.85 -29.70
N TRP A 593 -21.12 -2.10 -28.64
CA TRP A 593 -19.77 -1.88 -28.12
C TRP A 593 -19.79 -1.73 -26.59
N THR A 594 -18.62 -1.73 -25.97
CA THR A 594 -18.48 -1.71 -24.51
C THR A 594 -17.48 -0.69 -24.02
N ASP A 595 -17.71 -0.19 -22.81
CA ASP A 595 -16.69 0.34 -21.89
C ASP A 595 -16.54 -0.60 -20.68
N ASP A 596 -15.95 -0.13 -19.57
CA ASP A 596 -15.62 -0.96 -18.40
C ASP A 596 -16.80 -1.75 -17.81
N LEU A 597 -17.98 -1.15 -17.69
CA LEU A 597 -19.18 -1.81 -17.13
C LEU A 597 -20.46 -1.46 -17.89
N THR A 598 -20.37 -0.88 -19.08
CA THR A 598 -21.54 -0.48 -19.88
C THR A 598 -21.50 -1.12 -21.25
N ILE A 599 -22.63 -1.69 -21.65
CA ILE A 599 -22.88 -2.14 -23.02
C ILE A 599 -23.74 -1.10 -23.72
N PHE A 600 -23.23 -0.58 -24.83
CA PHE A 600 -23.97 0.35 -25.68
C PHE A 600 -24.57 -0.39 -26.87
N VAL A 601 -25.85 -0.13 -27.14
CA VAL A 601 -26.60 -0.71 -28.25
C VAL A 601 -27.22 0.40 -29.07
N ARG A 602 -26.88 0.47 -30.37
CA ARG A 602 -27.39 1.48 -31.31
C ARG A 602 -28.17 0.84 -32.46
N GLY A 603 -29.26 1.46 -32.87
CA GLY A 603 -30.05 1.06 -34.04
C GLY A 603 -31.00 -0.13 -33.83
N ALA A 604 -31.21 -0.57 -32.58
CA ALA A 604 -32.17 -1.64 -32.25
C ALA A 604 -33.62 -1.12 -32.16
N GLU A 605 -34.55 -1.79 -32.84
CA GLU A 605 -35.99 -1.53 -32.71
C GLU A 605 -36.64 -2.40 -31.62
N GLY A 606 -37.42 -1.79 -30.71
CA GLY A 606 -38.09 -2.51 -29.62
C GLY A 606 -37.23 -2.72 -28.37
N GLU A 607 -37.58 -3.70 -27.52
CA GLU A 607 -36.87 -3.99 -26.26
C GLU A 607 -35.45 -4.54 -26.51
N VAL A 608 -34.50 -4.09 -25.69
CA VAL A 608 -33.14 -4.67 -25.59
C VAL A 608 -32.99 -5.25 -24.19
N SER A 609 -32.56 -6.51 -24.10
CA SER A 609 -32.35 -7.19 -22.83
C SER A 609 -30.94 -7.79 -22.77
N LEU A 610 -30.23 -7.55 -21.68
CA LEU A 610 -28.94 -8.17 -21.37
C LEU A 610 -29.15 -9.40 -20.49
N TYR A 611 -28.44 -10.47 -20.81
CA TYR A 611 -28.41 -11.69 -20.02
C TYR A 611 -26.98 -11.99 -19.58
N ASP A 612 -26.82 -12.51 -18.37
CA ASP A 612 -25.56 -13.12 -17.95
C ASP A 612 -25.39 -14.52 -18.59
N MET A 613 -24.21 -15.13 -18.41
CA MET A 613 -23.93 -16.49 -18.89
C MET A 613 -24.79 -17.58 -18.23
N THR A 614 -25.51 -17.26 -17.15
CA THR A 614 -26.47 -18.18 -16.50
C THR A 614 -27.88 -18.08 -17.09
N GLY A 615 -28.09 -17.16 -18.05
CA GLY A 615 -29.37 -16.92 -18.71
C GLY A 615 -30.33 -16.04 -17.91
N ARG A 616 -29.85 -15.32 -16.88
CA ARG A 616 -30.67 -14.36 -16.12
C ARG A 616 -30.61 -12.99 -16.76
N ILE A 617 -31.72 -12.26 -16.71
CA ILE A 617 -31.79 -10.88 -17.20
C ILE A 617 -31.05 -9.98 -16.22
N VAL A 618 -30.07 -9.23 -16.74
CA VAL A 618 -29.19 -8.34 -15.98
C VAL A 618 -29.62 -6.88 -16.13
N ALA A 619 -30.07 -6.50 -17.32
CA ALA A 619 -30.60 -5.17 -17.60
C ALA A 619 -31.59 -5.24 -18.77
N THR A 620 -32.59 -4.37 -18.79
CA THR A 620 -33.46 -4.19 -19.96
C THR A 620 -33.66 -2.70 -20.26
N SER A 621 -33.81 -2.36 -21.53
CA SER A 621 -34.13 -1.00 -21.97
C SER A 621 -35.19 -1.02 -23.05
N ASN A 622 -36.27 -0.27 -22.78
CA ASN A 622 -37.37 0.03 -23.69
C ASN A 622 -37.33 1.47 -24.22
N SER A 623 -36.18 2.16 -24.06
CA SER A 623 -36.03 3.53 -24.56
C SER A 623 -36.15 3.58 -26.09
N LYS A 624 -36.68 4.68 -26.62
CA LYS A 624 -36.71 4.96 -28.06
C LYS A 624 -35.46 5.70 -28.54
N ASP A 625 -34.49 5.93 -27.65
CA ASP A 625 -33.24 6.59 -28.00
C ASP A 625 -32.47 5.77 -29.02
N GLU A 626 -31.82 6.48 -29.95
CA GLU A 626 -31.07 5.89 -31.06
C GLU A 626 -29.89 5.04 -30.55
N GLU A 627 -29.36 5.40 -29.38
CA GLU A 627 -28.28 4.75 -28.65
C GLU A 627 -28.69 4.50 -27.19
N ARG A 628 -28.45 3.30 -26.68
CA ARG A 628 -28.87 2.87 -25.34
C ARG A 628 -27.67 2.35 -24.55
N ALA A 629 -27.45 2.88 -23.36
CA ALA A 629 -26.45 2.40 -22.42
C ALA A 629 -27.09 1.44 -21.41
N LEU A 630 -26.50 0.26 -21.25
CA LEU A 630 -26.97 -0.78 -20.33
C LEU A 630 -25.80 -1.21 -19.44
N CYS A 631 -25.84 -0.80 -18.17
CA CYS A 631 -24.81 -1.17 -17.20
C CYS A 631 -24.90 -2.65 -16.83
N VAL A 632 -23.74 -3.26 -16.59
CA VAL A 632 -23.61 -4.64 -16.15
C VAL A 632 -22.91 -4.73 -14.79
N PRO A 633 -23.24 -5.74 -13.96
CA PRO A 633 -22.83 -5.82 -12.56
C PRO A 633 -21.36 -6.20 -12.37
N SER A 634 -20.72 -6.79 -13.37
CA SER A 634 -19.30 -7.18 -13.31
C SER A 634 -18.69 -7.30 -14.70
N LYS A 635 -17.36 -7.27 -14.78
CA LYS A 635 -16.63 -7.68 -15.98
C LYS A 635 -16.96 -9.13 -16.31
N GLY A 636 -17.15 -9.45 -17.58
CA GLY A 636 -17.61 -10.77 -18.00
C GLY A 636 -18.33 -10.78 -19.34
N VAL A 637 -18.74 -11.97 -19.77
CA VAL A 637 -19.47 -12.15 -21.03
C VAL A 637 -20.97 -11.99 -20.78
N TYR A 638 -21.63 -11.16 -21.56
CA TYR A 638 -23.08 -10.92 -21.53
C TYR A 638 -23.70 -11.18 -22.89
N VAL A 639 -24.96 -11.60 -22.91
CA VAL A 639 -25.72 -11.81 -24.14
C VAL A 639 -26.73 -10.69 -24.31
N VAL A 640 -26.56 -9.88 -25.36
CA VAL A 640 -27.48 -8.81 -25.76
C VAL A 640 -28.56 -9.41 -26.64
N ARG A 641 -29.82 -9.43 -26.19
CA ARG A 641 -30.99 -9.81 -27.01
C ARG A 641 -31.75 -8.59 -27.49
N THR A 642 -32.15 -8.63 -28.75
CA THR A 642 -33.05 -7.66 -29.38
C THR A 642 -34.14 -8.40 -30.15
N SER A 643 -35.13 -7.68 -30.67
CA SER A 643 -36.15 -8.24 -31.58
C SER A 643 -35.55 -8.89 -32.85
N GLY A 644 -34.32 -8.53 -33.22
CA GLY A 644 -33.63 -9.02 -34.42
C GLY A 644 -32.55 -10.08 -34.20
N GLY A 645 -32.31 -10.58 -32.97
CA GLY A 645 -31.30 -11.61 -32.68
C GLY A 645 -30.58 -11.42 -31.33
N GLU A 646 -29.56 -12.25 -31.06
CA GLU A 646 -28.79 -12.20 -29.80
C GLU A 646 -27.26 -12.26 -30.01
N ARG A 647 -26.48 -11.38 -29.39
CA ARG A 647 -25.01 -11.36 -29.52
C ARG A 647 -24.30 -11.41 -28.17
N SER A 648 -23.29 -12.26 -28.04
CA SER A 648 -22.40 -12.26 -26.87
C SER A 648 -21.38 -11.13 -26.96
N VAL A 649 -21.17 -10.43 -25.86
CA VAL A 649 -20.30 -9.26 -25.75
C VAL A 649 -19.52 -9.36 -24.45
N LEU A 650 -18.20 -9.23 -24.54
CA LEU A 650 -17.31 -9.18 -23.38
C LEU A 650 -17.24 -7.75 -22.87
N VAL A 651 -17.68 -7.54 -21.64
CA VAL A 651 -17.46 -6.30 -20.90
C VAL A 651 -16.18 -6.47 -20.09
N ARG A 652 -15.19 -5.64 -20.40
CA ARG A 652 -13.78 -5.86 -20.04
C ARG A 652 -13.38 -5.23 -18.73
#